data_AF-A0A317IMX7-F1
#
_entry.id   AF-A0A317IMX7-F1
#
_cell.length_a   1.000
_cell.length_b   1.000
_cell.length_c   1.000
_cell.angle_alpha   90.00
_cell.angle_beta   90.00
_cell.angle_gamma   90.00
#
_symmetry.space_group_name_H-M   'P 1'
#
loop_
_entity.id
_entity.type
_entity.pdbx_description
1 polymer ?
#
loop_
_entity_poly.entity_id
_entity_poly.type
_entity_poly.pdbx_seq_one_letter_code
_entity_poly.pdbx_strand_id
1 'polypeptide(L)'
;MFQSSAEIVGSLGDRVSSLLNYQQSGSHLPGTAEETLSAAPTGEQQLQSIRLKLRILVTDGRFDEIAEMAGRSSNDEIISLAIAELKNAEKDDVLKLIASLAEGGSRATVPAINALIDLEEVSLAESIFCRRIENGELLRLIIDGTVEPLSVLEVAAKLEFEDSESIQLFEAVLQCLAAKPLEQSKLFGKVLGDPDPTEEKGAFTANVINRQIKMSVIARLRRCHPLDEERFLWFATRSEDDVVAYQATLRLIEIWQSNVGKVPFGFELYPMLDINLLFYLCQLSASFQWREMPGVEDLFKRHSEAYKQLKETDEKQDKEEYDRLDHFVEQTGEELYRITERRVNLLQPLLNKVSDSLNLPYARLSSTDEPDLCAAYVLGKGQVEINRVILLEDKPLSEEVMSSLLHEMLHMEQDVLRIRMIADDLGIQFGQHRHLLIPLWDRYAHTVGYAPDHIFLLGVLRVRADRPLTELQRRRAQRLMDACYQKNVVHKHNEAIVNRLNKVAESFNALLSDDHDGALLRSITDQRTVSALFQNGIAPPLLLDEVNNSRLEVERIVASLNHQDAGRGKVDVMTVAEELYAANNNEDIALLVERLKVLLLHVLDEEYNQLHGTLIKHQRGGYHEHEAYATGDRVEVIVKALRKGWYRVQ
;
A
#
# COMPACT_ATOMS: atom_id res chain seq x y z
N MET A 1 47.30 26.72 33.54
CA MET A 1 47.68 26.67 32.11
C MET A 1 46.40 26.73 31.32
N PHE A 2 46.19 27.84 30.62
CA PHE A 2 45.13 28.03 29.64
C PHE A 2 45.56 27.39 28.32
N GLN A 3 44.70 26.57 27.74
CA GLN A 3 44.38 26.48 26.31
C GLN A 3 42.87 26.20 26.31
N SER A 4 42.03 27.24 26.23
CA SER A 4 41.62 28.06 25.08
C SER A 4 40.39 27.46 24.38
N SER A 5 39.22 27.98 24.76
CA SER A 5 37.89 27.71 24.23
C SER A 5 37.69 28.07 22.74
N ALA A 6 38.77 28.38 22.00
CA ALA A 6 38.74 28.67 20.58
C ALA A 6 38.80 27.42 19.68
N GLU A 7 39.28 26.26 20.19
CA GLU A 7 39.36 25.02 19.41
C GLU A 7 38.03 24.22 19.40
N ILE A 8 37.12 24.48 20.33
CA ILE A 8 35.80 23.84 20.40
C ILE A 8 34.77 24.57 19.52
N VAL A 9 34.93 25.89 19.31
CA VAL A 9 34.06 26.67 18.41
C VAL A 9 34.41 26.45 16.93
N GLY A 10 35.66 26.11 16.61
CA GLY A 10 36.07 25.73 15.26
C GLY A 10 35.46 24.40 14.78
N SER A 11 35.38 23.38 15.64
CA SER A 11 34.91 22.04 15.21
C SER A 11 33.38 21.92 15.06
N LEU A 12 32.62 22.87 15.61
CA LEU A 12 31.17 22.97 15.41
C LEU A 12 30.80 23.75 14.14
N GLY A 13 31.59 24.78 13.76
CA GLY A 13 31.42 25.49 12.48
C GLY A 13 31.73 24.61 11.26
N ASP A 14 32.73 23.73 11.38
CA ASP A 14 33.11 22.81 10.32
C ASP A 14 32.10 21.66 10.13
N ARG A 15 31.37 21.26 11.19
CA ARG A 15 30.34 20.20 11.13
C ARG A 15 28.99 20.67 10.59
N VAL A 16 28.63 21.94 10.80
CA VAL A 16 27.43 22.54 10.18
C VAL A 16 27.67 22.86 8.71
N SER A 17 28.90 23.25 8.35
CA SER A 17 29.29 23.46 6.94
C SER A 17 29.37 22.15 6.14
N SER A 18 29.66 21.00 6.79
CA SER A 18 29.66 19.69 6.13
C SER A 18 28.27 19.11 5.83
N LEU A 19 27.22 19.60 6.51
CA LEU A 19 25.83 19.26 6.20
C LEU A 19 25.23 20.11 5.06
N LEU A 20 25.90 21.21 4.70
CA LEU A 20 25.43 22.17 3.69
C LEU A 20 26.23 22.15 2.38
N ASN A 21 27.28 21.33 2.25
CA ASN A 21 28.04 21.20 1.01
C ASN A 21 28.26 19.73 0.62
N TYR A 22 27.24 19.14 -0.01
CA TYR A 22 27.42 17.96 -0.87
C TYR A 22 26.56 18.06 -2.13
N GLN A 23 26.70 19.16 -2.87
CA GLN A 23 26.27 19.27 -4.26
C GLN A 23 27.28 20.09 -5.08
N GLN A 24 28.44 19.50 -5.35
CA GLN A 24 29.18 19.80 -6.58
C GLN A 24 29.90 18.53 -7.07
N SER A 25 29.18 17.70 -7.81
CA SER A 25 29.73 16.84 -8.86
C SER A 25 28.58 16.25 -9.66
N GLY A 26 28.23 16.91 -10.77
CA GLY A 26 27.18 16.44 -11.67
C GLY A 26 26.79 17.46 -12.74
N SER A 27 27.58 17.49 -13.82
CA SER A 27 27.31 18.06 -15.15
C SER A 27 27.05 19.57 -15.29
N HIS A 28 28.12 20.27 -15.70
CA HIS A 28 28.00 21.33 -16.71
C HIS A 28 27.64 20.71 -18.07
N LEU A 29 26.64 21.28 -18.75
CA LEU A 29 26.64 21.76 -20.15
C LEU A 29 25.36 22.63 -20.36
N PRO A 30 25.32 23.54 -21.36
CA PRO A 30 24.98 24.94 -21.10
C PRO A 30 23.63 25.41 -21.66
N GLY A 31 23.04 26.38 -20.97
CA GLY A 31 22.25 27.48 -21.52
C GLY A 31 20.84 27.15 -22.04
N THR A 32 19.81 27.69 -21.39
CA THR A 32 19.24 29.01 -21.74
C THR A 32 18.22 29.45 -20.69
N ALA A 33 18.38 30.71 -20.27
CA ALA A 33 17.37 31.71 -19.89
C ALA A 33 16.16 31.34 -19.02
N GLU A 34 16.11 32.01 -17.87
CA GLU A 34 14.93 32.59 -17.21
C GLU A 34 13.56 32.28 -17.80
N GLU A 35 12.76 31.51 -17.05
CA GLU A 35 11.32 31.72 -16.95
C GLU A 35 10.86 31.32 -15.54
N THR A 36 10.72 32.33 -14.68
CA THR A 36 10.00 32.26 -13.41
C THR A 36 8.52 31.99 -13.69
N LEU A 37 8.17 30.72 -13.87
CA LEU A 37 6.78 30.27 -13.86
C LEU A 37 6.33 30.14 -12.40
N SER A 38 5.60 31.16 -11.95
CA SER A 38 4.64 31.08 -10.85
C SER A 38 3.66 29.93 -11.12
N ALA A 39 4.04 28.71 -10.76
CA ALA A 39 3.19 27.54 -10.91
C ALA A 39 2.01 27.65 -9.94
N ALA A 40 0.78 27.62 -10.47
CA ALA A 40 -0.42 27.50 -9.68
C ALA A 40 -0.31 26.26 -8.75
N PRO A 41 -0.84 26.32 -7.51
CA PRO A 41 -0.78 25.19 -6.60
C PRO A 41 -1.42 23.97 -7.25
N THR A 42 -0.76 22.81 -7.15
CA THR A 42 -1.31 21.54 -7.63
C THR A 42 -2.61 21.22 -6.87
N GLY A 43 -3.50 20.42 -7.47
CA GLY A 43 -4.79 20.06 -6.82
C GLY A 43 -4.64 19.45 -5.43
N GLU A 44 -3.49 18.81 -5.17
CA GLU A 44 -3.15 18.17 -3.91
C GLU A 44 -2.74 19.17 -2.81
N GLN A 45 -2.04 20.25 -3.18
CA GLN A 45 -1.73 21.36 -2.26
C GLN A 45 -3.01 22.11 -1.81
N GLN A 46 -4.01 22.17 -2.67
CA GLN A 46 -5.32 22.74 -2.34
C GLN A 46 -6.10 21.87 -1.34
N LEU A 47 -6.07 20.54 -1.52
CA LEU A 47 -6.68 19.59 -0.60
C LEU A 47 -6.07 19.65 0.81
N GLN A 48 -4.74 19.72 0.90
CA GLN A 48 -4.02 19.90 2.17
C GLN A 48 -4.47 21.17 2.91
N SER A 49 -4.54 22.31 2.22
CA SER A 49 -4.99 23.58 2.81
C SER A 49 -6.44 23.48 3.34
N ILE A 50 -7.30 22.75 2.64
CA ILE A 50 -8.72 22.61 2.99
C ILE A 50 -8.92 21.69 4.20
N ARG A 51 -8.17 20.58 4.30
CA ARG A 51 -8.17 19.71 5.50
C ARG A 51 -7.86 20.50 6.77
N LEU A 52 -6.82 21.34 6.72
CA LEU A 52 -6.44 22.18 7.86
C LEU A 52 -7.45 23.29 8.15
N LYS A 53 -8.02 23.92 7.12
CA LYS A 53 -9.09 24.91 7.30
C LYS A 53 -10.32 24.33 8.00
N LEU A 54 -10.73 23.11 7.64
CA LEU A 54 -11.87 22.43 8.28
C LEU A 54 -11.63 22.22 9.78
N ARG A 55 -10.44 21.75 10.18
CA ARG A 55 -10.08 21.56 11.59
C ARG A 55 -10.12 22.85 12.41
N ILE A 56 -9.68 23.97 11.83
CA ILE A 56 -9.76 25.29 12.49
C ILE A 56 -11.23 25.70 12.69
N LEU A 57 -12.07 25.56 11.66
CA LEU A 57 -13.50 25.91 11.74
C LEU A 57 -14.26 25.10 12.80
N VAL A 58 -13.90 23.82 12.98
CA VAL A 58 -14.46 22.97 14.04
C VAL A 58 -14.09 23.49 15.42
N THR A 59 -12.82 23.84 15.61
CA THR A 59 -12.30 24.40 16.87
C THR A 59 -13.00 25.71 17.22
N ASP A 60 -13.27 26.56 16.21
CA ASP A 60 -13.97 27.83 16.35
C ASP A 60 -15.51 27.68 16.47
N GLY A 61 -16.05 26.47 16.32
CA GLY A 61 -17.49 26.20 16.37
C GLY A 61 -18.30 26.78 15.20
N ARG A 62 -17.66 27.06 14.05
CA ARG A 62 -18.27 27.71 12.87
C ARG A 62 -18.87 26.67 11.90
N PHE A 63 -19.84 25.90 12.37
CA PHE A 63 -20.40 24.77 11.62
C PHE A 63 -21.20 25.16 10.37
N ASP A 64 -21.85 26.33 10.35
CA ASP A 64 -22.57 26.82 9.17
C ASP A 64 -21.64 26.98 7.95
N GLU A 65 -20.40 27.42 8.17
CA GLU A 65 -19.41 27.57 7.10
C GLU A 65 -18.87 26.24 6.59
N ILE A 66 -18.77 25.24 7.48
CA ILE A 66 -18.43 23.87 7.10
C ILE A 66 -19.55 23.30 6.22
N ALA A 67 -20.82 23.52 6.58
CA ALA A 67 -21.97 23.10 5.79
C ALA A 67 -22.04 23.81 4.43
N GLU A 68 -21.76 25.12 4.38
CA GLU A 68 -21.69 25.89 3.13
C GLU A 68 -20.55 25.39 2.22
N MET A 69 -19.39 25.05 2.80
CA MET A 69 -18.27 24.44 2.08
C MET A 69 -18.65 23.08 1.49
N ALA A 70 -19.29 22.20 2.29
CA ALA A 70 -19.77 20.91 1.80
C ALA A 70 -20.80 21.07 0.67
N GLY A 71 -21.76 21.99 0.84
CA GLY A 71 -22.85 22.20 -0.12
C GLY A 71 -22.42 22.77 -1.47
N ARG A 72 -21.31 23.51 -1.52
CA ARG A 72 -20.80 24.16 -2.75
C ARG A 72 -19.60 23.47 -3.39
N SER A 73 -18.94 22.57 -2.67
CA SER A 73 -17.78 21.85 -3.20
C SER A 73 -18.19 20.93 -4.35
N SER A 74 -17.32 20.86 -5.37
CA SER A 74 -17.38 19.84 -6.42
C SER A 74 -16.39 18.70 -6.19
N ASN A 75 -15.57 18.77 -5.14
CA ASN A 75 -14.59 17.76 -4.76
C ASN A 75 -15.16 16.88 -3.64
N ASP A 76 -15.31 15.60 -3.93
CA ASP A 76 -15.96 14.61 -3.06
C ASP A 76 -15.17 14.35 -1.77
N GLU A 77 -13.86 14.53 -1.79
CA GLU A 77 -13.01 14.39 -0.61
C GLU A 77 -13.24 15.52 0.39
N ILE A 78 -13.37 16.76 -0.09
CA ILE A 78 -13.70 17.92 0.74
C ILE A 78 -15.07 17.74 1.39
N ILE A 79 -16.04 17.23 0.63
CA ILE A 79 -17.40 16.99 1.10
C ILE A 79 -17.40 15.94 2.21
N SER A 80 -16.74 14.81 1.99
CA SER A 80 -16.63 13.73 2.97
C SER A 80 -15.97 14.21 4.26
N LEU A 81 -14.88 14.98 4.16
CA LEU A 81 -14.20 15.58 5.32
C LEU A 81 -15.11 16.55 6.07
N ALA A 82 -15.74 17.50 5.36
CA ALA A 82 -16.61 18.49 5.97
C ALA A 82 -17.80 17.84 6.70
N ILE A 83 -18.38 16.79 6.12
CA ILE A 83 -19.52 16.06 6.73
C ILE A 83 -19.07 15.21 7.91
N ALA A 84 -17.88 14.60 7.85
CA ALA A 84 -17.31 13.88 8.99
C ALA A 84 -17.07 14.82 10.18
N GLU A 85 -16.55 16.02 9.94
CA GLU A 85 -16.37 17.03 10.98
C GLU A 85 -17.70 17.52 11.58
N LEU A 86 -18.74 17.71 10.74
CA LEU A 86 -20.09 18.03 11.23
C LEU A 86 -20.65 16.88 12.09
N LYS A 87 -20.53 15.63 11.63
CA LYS A 87 -20.97 14.45 12.36
C LYS A 87 -20.33 14.36 13.74
N ASN A 88 -19.02 14.59 13.85
CA ASN A 88 -18.27 14.48 15.10
C ASN A 88 -18.59 15.59 16.13
N ALA A 89 -19.29 16.66 15.72
CA ALA A 89 -19.58 17.78 16.61
C ALA A 89 -20.73 17.52 17.61
N GLU A 90 -21.54 16.47 17.41
CA GLU A 90 -22.62 15.99 18.29
C GLU A 90 -23.50 17.10 18.93
N LYS A 91 -23.91 18.10 18.14
CA LYS A 91 -24.79 19.21 18.56
C LYS A 91 -26.11 19.21 17.78
N ASP A 92 -27.23 19.45 18.46
CA ASP A 92 -28.58 19.51 17.85
C ASP A 92 -28.67 20.49 16.66
N ASP A 93 -27.96 21.62 16.72
CA ASP A 93 -27.95 22.60 15.63
C ASP A 93 -27.16 22.10 14.40
N VAL A 94 -26.19 21.21 14.61
CA VAL A 94 -25.44 20.55 13.52
C VAL A 94 -26.29 19.48 12.83
N LEU A 95 -27.15 18.79 13.58
CA LEU A 95 -28.10 17.82 13.04
C LEU A 95 -29.06 18.44 12.01
N LYS A 96 -29.54 19.67 12.28
CA LYS A 96 -30.34 20.46 11.32
C LYS A 96 -29.57 20.81 10.06
N LEU A 97 -28.27 21.13 10.19
CA LEU A 97 -27.41 21.44 9.04
C LEU A 97 -27.18 20.19 8.17
N ILE A 98 -26.92 19.04 8.78
CA ILE A 98 -26.78 17.77 8.07
C ILE A 98 -28.11 17.41 7.37
N ALA A 99 -29.25 17.55 8.04
CA ALA A 99 -30.57 17.32 7.42
C ALA A 99 -30.83 18.26 6.23
N SER A 100 -30.47 19.55 6.35
CA SER A 100 -30.56 20.53 5.25
C SER A 100 -29.68 20.14 4.05
N LEU A 101 -28.47 19.66 4.29
CA LEU A 101 -27.58 19.14 3.24
C LEU A 101 -28.16 17.87 2.58
N ALA A 102 -28.75 16.97 3.37
CA ALA A 102 -29.43 15.76 2.90
C ALA A 102 -30.67 16.07 2.03
N GLU A 103 -31.34 17.20 2.26
CA GLU A 103 -32.43 17.70 1.41
C GLU A 103 -31.93 18.55 0.23
N GLY A 104 -30.66 18.96 0.23
CA GLY A 104 -30.05 19.80 -0.80
C GLY A 104 -29.99 19.13 -2.19
N GLY A 105 -29.64 19.90 -3.22
CA GLY A 105 -29.45 19.39 -4.60
C GLY A 105 -27.98 19.24 -5.00
N SER A 106 -27.08 19.05 -4.04
CA SER A 106 -25.63 19.05 -4.26
C SER A 106 -25.03 17.65 -4.10
N ARG A 107 -23.71 17.55 -4.31
CA ARG A 107 -22.95 16.32 -4.09
C ARG A 107 -22.95 15.87 -2.62
N ALA A 108 -23.19 16.80 -1.69
CA ALA A 108 -23.24 16.56 -0.25
C ALA A 108 -24.47 15.76 0.21
N THR A 109 -25.51 15.65 -0.63
CA THR A 109 -26.78 15.02 -0.30
C THR A 109 -26.63 13.60 0.25
N VAL A 110 -25.97 12.70 -0.47
CA VAL A 110 -25.84 11.29 -0.07
C VAL A 110 -24.90 11.11 1.13
N PRO A 111 -23.72 11.74 1.18
CA PRO A 111 -22.89 11.73 2.38
C PRO A 111 -23.61 12.26 3.62
N ALA A 112 -24.46 13.28 3.49
CA ALA A 112 -25.25 13.80 4.61
C ALA A 112 -26.33 12.82 5.08
N ILE A 113 -27.02 12.13 4.17
CA ILE A 113 -27.96 11.04 4.53
C ILE A 113 -27.22 9.92 5.29
N ASN A 114 -26.04 9.53 4.81
CA ASN A 114 -25.19 8.55 5.51
C ASN A 114 -24.79 9.04 6.91
N ALA A 115 -24.45 10.32 7.07
CA ALA A 115 -24.13 10.88 8.38
C ALA A 115 -25.31 10.85 9.35
N LEU A 116 -26.55 11.06 8.87
CA LEU A 116 -27.76 10.90 9.71
C LEU A 116 -27.94 9.45 10.18
N ILE A 117 -27.71 8.47 9.30
CA ILE A 117 -27.78 7.04 9.68
C ILE A 117 -26.74 6.73 10.75
N ASP A 118 -25.51 7.19 10.57
CA ASP A 118 -24.41 6.97 11.51
C ASP A 118 -24.62 7.68 12.87
N LEU A 119 -25.45 8.72 12.91
CA LEU A 119 -25.87 9.44 14.13
C LEU A 119 -27.13 8.82 14.78
N GLU A 120 -27.54 7.63 14.35
CA GLU A 120 -28.75 6.91 14.82
C GLU A 120 -30.09 7.62 14.49
N GLU A 121 -30.09 8.65 13.65
CA GLU A 121 -31.30 9.33 13.14
C GLU A 121 -31.91 8.61 11.92
N VAL A 122 -32.02 7.28 12.01
CA VAL A 122 -32.41 6.40 10.89
C VAL A 122 -33.78 6.79 10.33
N SER A 123 -34.76 7.11 11.19
CA SER A 123 -36.12 7.47 10.75
C SER A 123 -36.17 8.76 9.92
N LEU A 124 -35.33 9.75 10.25
CA LEU A 124 -35.23 11.00 9.51
C LEU A 124 -34.50 10.76 8.17
N ALA A 125 -33.40 10.00 8.20
CA ALA A 125 -32.66 9.61 7.01
C ALA A 125 -33.54 8.84 6.02
N GLU A 126 -34.31 7.86 6.50
CA GLU A 126 -35.26 7.06 5.73
C GLU A 126 -36.35 7.93 5.09
N SER A 127 -36.99 8.79 5.88
CA SER A 127 -38.01 9.73 5.40
C SER A 127 -37.49 10.65 4.28
N ILE A 128 -36.30 11.22 4.45
CA ILE A 128 -35.68 12.08 3.43
C ILE A 128 -35.33 11.25 2.19
N PHE A 129 -34.70 10.09 2.35
CA PHE A 129 -34.27 9.25 1.25
C PHE A 129 -35.45 8.74 0.41
N CYS A 130 -36.45 8.13 1.05
CA CYS A 130 -37.64 7.59 0.38
C CYS A 130 -38.39 8.68 -0.39
N ARG A 131 -38.70 9.82 0.26
CA ARG A 131 -39.39 10.96 -0.40
C ARG A 131 -38.64 11.42 -1.65
N ARG A 132 -37.31 11.49 -1.59
CA ARG A 132 -36.49 11.97 -2.73
C ARG A 132 -36.37 10.93 -3.85
N ILE A 133 -36.36 9.64 -3.53
CA ILE A 133 -36.43 8.57 -4.53
C ILE A 133 -37.79 8.60 -5.23
N GLU A 134 -38.88 8.68 -4.47
CA GLU A 134 -40.26 8.73 -4.99
C GLU A 134 -40.49 9.95 -5.91
N ASN A 135 -39.94 11.11 -5.53
CA ASN A 135 -39.98 12.32 -6.37
C ASN A 135 -39.01 12.28 -7.56
N GLY A 136 -38.15 11.26 -7.67
CA GLY A 136 -37.13 11.14 -8.72
C GLY A 136 -35.96 12.13 -8.58
N GLU A 137 -35.85 12.84 -7.46
CA GLU A 137 -34.83 13.88 -7.23
C GLU A 137 -33.42 13.28 -7.16
N LEU A 138 -33.23 12.19 -6.41
CA LEU A 138 -31.94 11.51 -6.31
C LEU A 138 -31.54 10.86 -7.65
N LEU A 139 -32.49 10.25 -8.36
CA LEU A 139 -32.24 9.67 -9.69
C LEU A 139 -31.81 10.75 -10.70
N ARG A 140 -32.39 11.95 -10.62
CA ARG A 140 -31.97 13.08 -11.45
C ARG A 140 -30.54 13.54 -11.13
N LEU A 141 -30.15 13.57 -9.86
CA LEU A 141 -28.77 13.88 -9.47
C LEU A 141 -27.76 12.85 -10.00
N ILE A 142 -28.15 11.58 -10.14
CA ILE A 142 -27.34 10.56 -10.82
C ILE A 142 -27.22 10.86 -12.32
N ILE A 143 -28.34 11.19 -12.99
CA ILE A 143 -28.35 11.54 -14.41
C ILE A 143 -27.41 12.73 -14.70
N ASP A 144 -27.47 13.74 -13.83
CA ASP A 144 -26.66 14.96 -13.91
C ASP A 144 -25.18 14.72 -13.54
N GLY A 145 -24.84 13.56 -12.97
CA GLY A 145 -23.47 13.23 -12.54
C GLY A 145 -23.04 13.95 -11.26
N THR A 146 -24.00 14.42 -10.48
CA THR A 146 -23.79 15.10 -9.19
C THR A 146 -23.62 14.08 -8.07
N VAL A 147 -24.35 12.96 -8.11
CA VAL A 147 -24.31 11.92 -7.08
C VAL A 147 -23.83 10.61 -7.69
N GLU A 148 -22.96 9.91 -6.96
CA GLU A 148 -22.49 8.59 -7.37
C GLU A 148 -23.61 7.54 -7.24
N PRO A 149 -23.85 6.72 -8.28
CA PRO A 149 -24.90 5.70 -8.24
C PRO A 149 -24.71 4.65 -7.14
N LEU A 150 -23.47 4.24 -6.86
CA LEU A 150 -23.18 3.23 -5.83
C LEU A 150 -23.63 3.73 -4.45
N SER A 151 -23.30 4.97 -4.10
CA SER A 151 -23.61 5.53 -2.78
C SER A 151 -25.11 5.60 -2.50
N VAL A 152 -25.95 5.75 -3.53
CA VAL A 152 -27.41 5.68 -3.38
C VAL A 152 -27.86 4.26 -3.03
N LEU A 153 -27.26 3.24 -3.64
CA LEU A 153 -27.56 1.83 -3.33
C LEU A 153 -27.03 1.44 -1.93
N GLU A 154 -25.91 2.00 -1.51
CA GLU A 154 -25.36 1.78 -0.16
C GLU A 154 -26.26 2.36 0.92
N VAL A 155 -26.83 3.56 0.70
CA VAL A 155 -27.83 4.13 1.62
C VAL A 155 -29.05 3.23 1.72
N ALA A 156 -29.60 2.75 0.60
CA ALA A 156 -30.75 1.83 0.63
C ALA A 156 -30.43 0.52 1.40
N ALA A 157 -29.22 0.00 1.25
CA ALA A 157 -28.78 -1.18 1.99
C ALA A 157 -28.62 -0.91 3.49
N LYS A 158 -28.09 0.26 3.89
CA LYS A 158 -27.99 0.67 5.30
C LYS A 158 -29.36 0.91 5.96
N LEU A 159 -30.35 1.35 5.18
CA LEU A 159 -31.73 1.50 5.61
C LEU A 159 -32.52 0.17 5.58
N GLU A 160 -31.83 -0.95 5.32
CA GLU A 160 -32.42 -2.30 5.34
C GLU A 160 -33.62 -2.50 4.40
N PHE A 161 -33.60 -1.85 3.23
CA PHE A 161 -34.63 -2.03 2.20
C PHE A 161 -34.83 -3.51 1.87
N GLU A 162 -36.08 -3.93 1.67
CA GLU A 162 -36.36 -5.30 1.28
C GLU A 162 -35.67 -5.65 -0.06
N ASP A 163 -35.34 -6.92 -0.27
CA ASP A 163 -34.70 -7.40 -1.51
C ASP A 163 -35.42 -6.91 -2.77
N SER A 164 -36.76 -6.89 -2.73
CA SER A 164 -37.59 -6.50 -3.88
C SER A 164 -37.48 -5.00 -4.20
N GLU A 165 -37.40 -4.16 -3.17
CA GLU A 165 -37.27 -2.70 -3.28
C GLU A 165 -35.85 -2.32 -3.70
N SER A 166 -34.85 -2.96 -3.09
CA SER A 166 -33.44 -2.85 -3.44
C SER A 166 -33.20 -3.16 -4.92
N ILE A 167 -33.80 -4.23 -5.44
CA ILE A 167 -33.71 -4.59 -6.86
C ILE A 167 -34.41 -3.57 -7.76
N GLN A 168 -35.60 -3.09 -7.37
CA GLN A 168 -36.31 -2.06 -8.15
C GLN A 168 -35.51 -0.77 -8.24
N LEU A 169 -34.93 -0.31 -7.12
CA LEU A 169 -34.05 0.84 -7.08
C LEU A 169 -32.82 0.63 -7.96
N PHE A 170 -32.18 -0.55 -7.89
CA PHE A 170 -31.05 -0.89 -8.74
C PHE A 170 -31.40 -0.81 -10.23
N GLU A 171 -32.56 -1.35 -10.65
CA GLU A 171 -33.01 -1.25 -12.04
C GLU A 171 -33.29 0.20 -12.45
N ALA A 172 -33.87 1.02 -11.56
CA ALA A 172 -34.09 2.45 -11.82
C ALA A 172 -32.77 3.21 -12.00
N VAL A 173 -31.76 2.92 -11.17
CA VAL A 173 -30.40 3.46 -11.30
C VAL A 173 -29.77 3.03 -12.63
N LEU A 174 -29.90 1.76 -13.03
CA LEU A 174 -29.39 1.29 -14.32
C LEU A 174 -30.07 1.99 -15.50
N GLN A 175 -31.38 2.24 -15.43
CA GLN A 175 -32.12 2.99 -16.45
C GLN A 175 -31.61 4.42 -16.57
N CYS A 176 -31.27 5.08 -15.45
CA CYS A 176 -30.66 6.42 -15.47
C CYS A 176 -29.31 6.43 -16.21
N LEU A 177 -28.57 5.32 -16.16
CA LEU A 177 -27.28 5.14 -16.81
C LEU A 177 -27.38 4.50 -18.20
N ALA A 178 -28.57 4.25 -18.75
CA ALA A 178 -28.73 3.52 -20.02
C ALA A 178 -28.03 4.16 -21.22
N ALA A 179 -27.89 5.49 -21.22
CA ALA A 179 -27.15 6.23 -22.25
C ALA A 179 -25.63 6.32 -21.99
N LYS A 180 -25.15 5.83 -20.84
CA LYS A 180 -23.76 5.91 -20.36
C LYS A 180 -23.21 4.49 -20.07
N PRO A 181 -22.91 3.68 -21.10
CA PRO A 181 -22.50 2.28 -20.92
C PRO A 181 -21.20 2.11 -20.10
N LEU A 182 -20.27 3.07 -20.20
CA LEU A 182 -19.06 3.07 -19.38
C LEU A 182 -19.41 3.19 -17.89
N GLU A 183 -20.29 4.14 -17.53
CA GLU A 183 -20.72 4.34 -16.13
C GLU A 183 -21.52 3.15 -15.59
N GLN A 184 -22.28 2.45 -16.44
CA GLN A 184 -22.90 1.18 -16.05
C GLN A 184 -21.86 0.10 -15.74
N SER A 185 -20.83 -0.05 -16.58
CA SER A 185 -19.73 -0.99 -16.31
C SER A 185 -19.01 -0.64 -15.01
N LYS A 186 -18.75 0.66 -14.77
CA LYS A 186 -18.13 1.11 -13.52
C LYS A 186 -18.99 0.77 -12.29
N LEU A 187 -20.30 0.98 -12.37
CA LEU A 187 -21.22 0.62 -11.29
C LEU A 187 -21.17 -0.89 -11.01
N PHE A 188 -21.11 -1.74 -12.04
CA PHE A 188 -20.99 -3.19 -11.84
C PHE A 188 -19.72 -3.58 -11.11
N GLY A 189 -18.57 -3.03 -11.50
CA GLY A 189 -17.30 -3.26 -10.79
C GLY A 189 -17.39 -2.84 -9.32
N LYS A 190 -17.87 -1.61 -9.06
CA LYS A 190 -18.00 -1.07 -7.71
C LYS A 190 -18.95 -1.88 -6.82
N VAL A 191 -20.09 -2.33 -7.34
CA VAL A 191 -21.02 -3.22 -6.61
C VAL A 191 -20.35 -4.53 -6.20
N LEU A 192 -19.41 -5.03 -7.00
CA LEU A 192 -18.67 -6.26 -6.73
C LEU A 192 -17.36 -6.04 -5.95
N GLY A 193 -17.06 -4.80 -5.56
CA GLY A 193 -15.93 -4.45 -4.68
C GLY A 193 -14.65 -4.03 -5.41
N ASP A 194 -14.74 -3.63 -6.67
CA ASP A 194 -13.64 -3.03 -7.43
C ASP A 194 -13.52 -1.52 -7.14
N PRO A 195 -12.38 -1.03 -6.58
CA PRO A 195 -12.23 0.37 -6.17
C PRO A 195 -12.18 1.36 -7.34
N ASP A 196 -11.53 0.98 -8.44
CA ASP A 196 -11.49 1.76 -9.68
C ASP A 196 -11.54 0.85 -10.91
N PRO A 197 -12.73 0.60 -11.48
CA PRO A 197 -12.92 -0.30 -12.62
C PRO A 197 -12.22 0.15 -13.92
N THR A 198 -11.58 1.32 -13.94
CA THR A 198 -10.83 1.85 -15.09
C THR A 198 -9.30 1.88 -14.94
N GLU A 199 -8.77 1.64 -13.74
CA GLU A 199 -7.32 1.67 -13.46
C GLU A 199 -6.73 0.27 -13.19
N GLU A 200 -5.47 0.15 -12.77
CA GLU A 200 -4.85 -1.12 -12.36
C GLU A 200 -5.62 -1.79 -11.21
N LYS A 201 -5.52 -3.12 -11.09
CA LYS A 201 -6.23 -3.87 -10.02
C LYS A 201 -5.87 -3.31 -8.64
N GLY A 202 -6.84 -2.65 -8.00
CA GLY A 202 -6.72 -2.17 -6.62
C GLY A 202 -7.09 -3.23 -5.58
N ALA A 203 -6.97 -2.87 -4.30
CA ALA A 203 -7.42 -3.72 -3.20
C ALA A 203 -8.95 -3.88 -3.21
N PHE A 204 -9.45 -5.08 -2.91
CA PHE A 204 -10.89 -5.32 -2.77
C PHE A 204 -11.50 -4.37 -1.73
N THR A 205 -12.56 -3.66 -2.13
CA THR A 205 -13.29 -2.76 -1.25
C THR A 205 -14.62 -3.41 -0.87
N ALA A 206 -14.72 -3.87 0.37
CA ALA A 206 -15.97 -4.42 0.88
C ALA A 206 -17.06 -3.33 0.86
N ASN A 207 -18.28 -3.72 0.47
CA ASN A 207 -19.43 -2.83 0.46
C ASN A 207 -20.68 -3.53 1.01
N VAL A 208 -21.61 -2.72 1.52
CA VAL A 208 -22.86 -3.17 2.16
C VAL A 208 -23.95 -3.58 1.16
N ILE A 209 -23.66 -3.58 -0.15
CA ILE A 209 -24.67 -3.83 -1.17
C ILE A 209 -25.30 -5.23 -1.01
N ASN A 210 -26.63 -5.26 -1.11
CA ASN A 210 -27.45 -6.47 -0.98
C ASN A 210 -27.01 -7.58 -1.94
N ARG A 211 -27.00 -8.83 -1.43
CA ARG A 211 -26.69 -10.06 -2.16
C ARG A 211 -27.43 -10.17 -3.51
N GLN A 212 -28.73 -9.87 -3.53
CA GLN A 212 -29.57 -10.00 -4.71
C GLN A 212 -29.10 -9.06 -5.84
N ILE A 213 -28.69 -7.83 -5.50
CA ILE A 213 -28.10 -6.89 -6.45
C ILE A 213 -26.77 -7.43 -6.98
N LYS A 214 -25.87 -7.91 -6.09
CA LYS A 214 -24.60 -8.52 -6.50
C LYS A 214 -24.82 -9.71 -7.47
N MET A 215 -25.78 -10.58 -7.17
CA MET A 215 -26.17 -11.69 -8.06
C MET A 215 -26.75 -11.21 -9.40
N SER A 216 -27.56 -10.15 -9.37
CA SER A 216 -28.13 -9.49 -10.55
C SER A 216 -27.03 -8.91 -11.46
N VAL A 217 -25.98 -8.33 -10.87
CA VAL A 217 -24.78 -7.86 -11.58
C VAL A 217 -24.03 -9.02 -12.21
N ILE A 218 -23.68 -10.07 -11.44
CA ILE A 218 -22.97 -11.25 -11.95
C ILE A 218 -23.68 -11.84 -13.18
N ALA A 219 -25.01 -11.94 -13.17
CA ALA A 219 -25.78 -12.44 -14.30
C ALA A 219 -25.69 -11.55 -15.56
N ARG A 220 -25.44 -10.25 -15.40
CA ARG A 220 -25.35 -9.26 -16.49
C ARG A 220 -23.94 -9.07 -17.04
N LEU A 221 -22.89 -9.49 -16.32
CA LEU A 221 -21.48 -9.30 -16.72
C LEU A 221 -21.14 -9.87 -18.10
N ARG A 222 -21.86 -10.89 -18.58
CA ARG A 222 -21.70 -11.44 -19.95
C ARG A 222 -21.88 -10.42 -21.07
N ARG A 223 -22.50 -9.27 -20.76
CA ARG A 223 -22.73 -8.17 -21.71
C ARG A 223 -21.60 -7.14 -21.67
N CYS A 224 -20.71 -7.21 -20.69
CA CYS A 224 -19.53 -6.35 -20.57
C CYS A 224 -18.40 -6.85 -21.47
N HIS A 225 -17.33 -6.06 -21.54
CA HIS A 225 -16.10 -6.48 -22.19
C HIS A 225 -15.51 -7.69 -21.44
N PRO A 226 -14.92 -8.70 -22.11
CA PRO A 226 -14.41 -9.91 -21.44
C PRO A 226 -13.38 -9.64 -20.33
N LEU A 227 -12.53 -8.61 -20.51
CA LEU A 227 -11.57 -8.21 -19.47
C LEU A 227 -12.26 -7.64 -18.22
N ASP A 228 -13.36 -6.90 -18.41
CA ASP A 228 -14.16 -6.35 -17.31
C ASP A 228 -14.92 -7.49 -16.61
N GLU A 229 -15.50 -8.44 -17.38
CA GLU A 229 -16.17 -9.62 -16.82
C GLU A 229 -15.21 -10.42 -15.93
N GLU A 230 -14.00 -10.75 -16.41
CA GLU A 230 -13.00 -11.47 -15.63
C GLU A 230 -12.58 -10.71 -14.38
N ARG A 231 -12.29 -9.41 -14.52
CA ARG A 231 -11.88 -8.54 -13.40
C ARG A 231 -12.95 -8.44 -12.33
N PHE A 232 -14.19 -8.12 -12.69
CA PHE A 232 -15.27 -7.92 -11.73
C PHE A 232 -15.65 -9.23 -11.03
N LEU A 233 -15.62 -10.36 -11.75
CA LEU A 233 -15.82 -11.67 -11.14
C LEU A 233 -14.71 -12.00 -10.14
N TRP A 234 -13.45 -11.66 -10.45
CA TRP A 234 -12.35 -11.86 -9.52
C TRP A 234 -12.56 -11.08 -8.21
N PHE A 235 -12.96 -9.81 -8.24
CA PHE A 235 -13.34 -9.08 -7.02
C PHE A 235 -14.52 -9.74 -6.30
N ALA A 236 -15.56 -10.15 -7.03
CA ALA A 236 -16.72 -10.82 -6.46
C ALA A 236 -16.37 -12.15 -5.76
N THR A 237 -15.31 -12.86 -6.17
CA THR A 237 -14.83 -14.06 -5.46
C THR A 237 -14.36 -13.76 -4.03
N ARG A 238 -14.00 -12.52 -3.71
CA ARG A 238 -13.60 -12.07 -2.37
C ARG A 238 -14.73 -11.57 -1.49
N SER A 239 -15.96 -11.55 -2.01
CA SER A 239 -17.15 -11.24 -1.23
C SER A 239 -17.23 -12.10 0.04
N GLU A 240 -17.63 -11.49 1.15
CA GLU A 240 -17.94 -12.18 2.41
C GLU A 240 -19.19 -13.07 2.29
N ASP A 241 -20.11 -12.71 1.39
CA ASP A 241 -21.25 -13.57 1.05
C ASP A 241 -20.78 -14.78 0.24
N ASP A 242 -20.82 -15.95 0.87
CA ASP A 242 -20.39 -17.23 0.28
C ASP A 242 -21.16 -17.58 -1.01
N VAL A 243 -22.40 -17.15 -1.19
CA VAL A 243 -23.16 -17.45 -2.41
C VAL A 243 -22.74 -16.57 -3.57
N VAL A 244 -22.50 -15.27 -3.31
CA VAL A 244 -21.91 -14.37 -4.31
C VAL A 244 -20.52 -14.88 -4.71
N ALA A 245 -19.67 -15.18 -3.73
CA ALA A 245 -18.31 -15.65 -3.98
C ALA A 245 -18.30 -17.00 -4.73
N TYR A 246 -19.18 -17.94 -4.37
CA TYR A 246 -19.33 -19.22 -5.06
C TYR A 246 -19.75 -19.04 -6.52
N GLN A 247 -20.77 -18.23 -6.79
CA GLN A 247 -21.28 -18.01 -8.14
C GLN A 247 -20.25 -17.28 -9.02
N ALA A 248 -19.56 -16.29 -8.46
CA ALA A 248 -18.45 -15.62 -9.12
C ALA A 248 -17.32 -16.61 -9.45
N THR A 249 -16.96 -17.48 -8.50
CA THR A 249 -15.90 -18.49 -8.66
C THR A 249 -16.23 -19.49 -9.77
N LEU A 250 -17.45 -20.05 -9.78
CA LEU A 250 -17.90 -20.95 -10.84
C LEU A 250 -17.76 -20.29 -12.22
N ARG A 251 -18.28 -19.07 -12.33
CA ARG A 251 -18.30 -18.32 -13.58
C ARG A 251 -16.90 -17.97 -14.07
N LEU A 252 -16.02 -17.58 -13.16
CA LEU A 252 -14.64 -17.22 -13.46
C LEU A 252 -13.84 -18.43 -13.98
N ILE A 253 -14.04 -19.60 -13.36
CA ILE A 253 -13.42 -20.86 -13.83
C ILE A 253 -13.93 -21.24 -15.22
N GLU A 254 -15.24 -21.09 -15.51
CA GLU A 254 -15.77 -21.30 -16.86
C GLU A 254 -15.09 -20.40 -17.90
N ILE A 255 -14.84 -19.12 -17.55
CA ILE A 255 -14.14 -18.18 -18.43
C ILE A 255 -12.71 -18.64 -18.67
N TRP A 256 -11.97 -19.02 -17.64
CA TRP A 256 -10.59 -19.50 -17.79
C TRP A 256 -10.47 -20.82 -18.55
N GLN A 257 -11.53 -21.63 -18.60
CA GLN A 257 -11.60 -22.82 -19.44
C GLN A 257 -11.98 -22.51 -20.90
N SER A 258 -12.55 -21.34 -21.18
CA SER A 258 -12.96 -20.92 -22.52
C SER A 258 -11.76 -20.53 -23.40
N ASN A 259 -11.95 -20.52 -24.72
CA ASN A 259 -10.90 -20.07 -25.66
C ASN A 259 -10.47 -18.61 -25.45
N VAL A 260 -11.36 -17.77 -24.91
CA VAL A 260 -11.08 -16.34 -24.69
C VAL A 260 -10.29 -16.14 -23.39
N GLY A 261 -10.66 -16.84 -22.32
CA GLY A 261 -10.03 -16.67 -21.01
C GLY A 261 -8.86 -17.62 -20.73
N LYS A 262 -8.65 -18.67 -21.53
CA LYS A 262 -7.54 -19.63 -21.32
C LYS A 262 -6.18 -18.95 -21.34
N VAL A 263 -5.99 -17.98 -22.23
CA VAL A 263 -4.76 -17.19 -22.37
C VAL A 263 -5.11 -15.72 -22.19
N PRO A 264 -4.66 -15.07 -21.09
CA PRO A 264 -4.91 -13.65 -20.89
C PRO A 264 -4.33 -12.81 -22.04
N PHE A 265 -4.92 -11.64 -22.27
CA PHE A 265 -4.50 -10.75 -23.36
C PHE A 265 -3.03 -10.37 -23.25
N GLY A 266 -2.28 -10.52 -24.34
CA GLY A 266 -0.86 -10.19 -24.39
C GLY A 266 0.10 -11.29 -23.93
N PHE A 267 -0.39 -12.46 -23.55
CA PHE A 267 0.44 -13.61 -23.13
C PHE A 267 0.45 -14.76 -24.12
N GLU A 268 1.48 -15.59 -24.01
CA GLU A 268 1.56 -16.91 -24.61
C GLU A 268 0.94 -17.97 -23.68
N LEU A 269 0.46 -19.10 -24.22
CA LEU A 269 0.05 -20.22 -23.40
C LEU A 269 1.26 -20.85 -22.69
N TYR A 270 1.20 -20.97 -21.37
CA TYR A 270 2.21 -21.65 -20.54
C TYR A 270 1.56 -22.57 -19.49
N PRO A 271 2.30 -23.55 -18.92
CA PRO A 271 1.73 -24.59 -18.06
C PRO A 271 0.88 -24.07 -16.89
N MET A 272 1.35 -23.03 -16.20
CA MET A 272 0.64 -22.42 -15.07
C MET A 272 -0.64 -21.65 -15.46
N LEU A 273 -0.98 -21.54 -16.76
CA LEU A 273 -2.32 -21.09 -17.19
C LEU A 273 -3.30 -22.25 -17.40
N ASP A 274 -2.82 -23.50 -17.45
CA ASP A 274 -3.69 -24.66 -17.58
C ASP A 274 -4.45 -24.89 -16.27
N ILE A 275 -5.76 -24.62 -16.31
CA ILE A 275 -6.63 -24.73 -15.14
C ILE A 275 -6.63 -26.13 -14.55
N ASN A 276 -6.54 -27.20 -15.36
CA ASN A 276 -6.51 -28.56 -14.83
C ASN A 276 -5.20 -28.84 -14.08
N LEU A 277 -4.09 -28.36 -14.62
CA LEU A 277 -2.79 -28.44 -13.94
C LEU A 277 -2.82 -27.63 -12.65
N LEU A 278 -3.33 -26.39 -12.68
CA LEU A 278 -3.46 -25.57 -11.48
C LEU A 278 -4.34 -26.24 -10.42
N PHE A 279 -5.49 -26.81 -10.77
CA PHE A 279 -6.32 -27.58 -9.85
C PHE A 279 -5.54 -28.73 -9.20
N TYR A 280 -4.77 -29.48 -10.00
CA TYR A 280 -3.93 -30.56 -9.50
C TYR A 280 -2.86 -30.04 -8.52
N LEU A 281 -2.16 -28.96 -8.87
CA LEU A 281 -1.13 -28.35 -8.02
C LEU A 281 -1.72 -27.81 -6.72
N CYS A 282 -2.86 -27.10 -6.78
CA CYS A 282 -3.56 -26.60 -5.61
C CYS A 282 -4.07 -27.75 -4.72
N GLN A 283 -4.54 -28.85 -5.30
CA GLN A 283 -4.96 -30.04 -4.56
C GLN A 283 -3.79 -30.73 -3.86
N LEU A 284 -2.63 -30.84 -4.53
CA LEU A 284 -1.39 -31.32 -3.91
C LEU A 284 -1.07 -30.50 -2.66
N SER A 285 -1.06 -29.16 -2.79
CA SER A 285 -0.79 -28.25 -1.68
C SER A 285 -1.83 -28.34 -0.56
N ALA A 286 -3.13 -28.39 -0.90
CA ALA A 286 -4.21 -28.46 0.07
C ALA A 286 -4.24 -29.78 0.87
N SER A 287 -3.66 -30.85 0.31
CA SER A 287 -3.53 -32.15 0.97
C SER A 287 -2.38 -32.23 1.99
N PHE A 288 -1.52 -31.21 2.04
CA PHE A 288 -0.39 -31.19 2.96
C PHE A 288 -0.85 -30.97 4.41
N GLN A 289 -0.23 -31.70 5.33
CA GLN A 289 -0.44 -31.58 6.77
C GLN A 289 0.88 -31.76 7.51
N TRP A 290 1.08 -30.97 8.57
CA TRP A 290 2.16 -31.20 9.53
C TRP A 290 1.85 -32.49 10.28
N ARG A 291 2.54 -33.59 9.94
CA ARG A 291 2.30 -34.91 10.55
C ARG A 291 3.04 -35.09 11.88
N GLU A 292 3.93 -34.17 12.23
CA GLU A 292 4.87 -34.31 13.33
C GLU A 292 4.93 -33.00 14.13
N MET A 293 4.89 -33.11 15.47
CA MET A 293 5.13 -32.05 16.46
C MET A 293 3.93 -31.12 16.76
N PRO A 294 2.97 -31.56 17.60
CA PRO A 294 1.98 -30.65 18.19
C PRO A 294 2.61 -29.80 19.30
N GLY A 295 2.13 -28.55 19.47
CA GLY A 295 2.58 -27.64 20.53
C GLY A 295 3.78 -26.77 20.15
N VAL A 296 4.15 -26.71 18.86
CA VAL A 296 5.20 -25.81 18.36
C VAL A 296 4.73 -24.37 18.44
N GLU A 297 3.45 -24.12 18.13
CA GLU A 297 2.87 -22.78 18.20
C GLU A 297 2.94 -22.23 19.64
N ASP A 298 2.66 -23.07 20.63
CA ASP A 298 2.74 -22.70 22.05
C ASP A 298 4.18 -22.53 22.54
N LEU A 299 5.13 -23.30 22.02
CA LEU A 299 6.55 -23.10 22.27
C LEU A 299 7.03 -21.76 21.69
N PHE A 300 6.62 -21.44 20.47
CA PHE A 300 6.96 -20.18 19.80
C PHE A 300 6.37 -18.96 20.53
N LYS A 301 5.12 -19.05 21.00
CA LYS A 301 4.49 -18.00 21.83
C LYS A 301 5.27 -17.77 23.12
N ARG A 302 5.59 -18.84 23.86
CA ARG A 302 6.39 -18.74 25.10
C ARG A 302 7.78 -18.15 24.87
N HIS A 303 8.47 -18.56 23.81
CA HIS A 303 9.75 -17.96 23.42
C HIS A 303 9.60 -16.46 23.10
N SER A 304 8.57 -16.09 22.35
CA SER A 304 8.32 -14.68 21.98
C SER A 304 7.98 -13.81 23.20
N GLU A 305 7.21 -14.34 24.15
CA GLU A 305 6.91 -13.68 25.43
C GLU A 305 8.16 -13.52 26.30
N ALA A 306 8.96 -14.58 26.45
CA ALA A 306 10.21 -14.55 27.19
C ALA A 306 11.22 -13.58 26.58
N TYR A 307 11.31 -13.51 25.24
CA TYR A 307 12.18 -12.56 24.54
C TYR A 307 11.76 -11.10 24.75
N LYS A 308 10.44 -10.83 24.82
CA LYS A 308 9.92 -9.50 25.17
C LYS A 308 10.28 -9.13 26.62
N GLN A 309 10.03 -10.05 27.56
CA GLN A 309 10.38 -9.87 28.97
C GLN A 309 11.88 -9.65 29.17
N LEU A 310 12.72 -10.39 28.45
CA LEU A 310 14.17 -10.20 28.47
C LEU A 310 14.58 -8.79 28.05
N LYS A 311 13.94 -8.22 27.01
CA LYS A 311 14.20 -6.84 26.57
C LYS A 311 13.75 -5.78 27.59
N GLU A 312 12.73 -6.08 28.38
CA GLU A 312 12.19 -5.20 29.41
C GLU A 312 12.94 -5.33 30.75
N THR A 313 13.69 -6.43 30.95
CA THR A 313 14.44 -6.73 32.17
C THR A 313 15.81 -6.08 32.12
N ASP A 314 16.12 -5.20 33.08
CA ASP A 314 17.44 -4.59 33.23
C ASP A 314 18.41 -5.59 33.88
N GLU A 315 19.41 -6.05 33.12
CA GLU A 315 20.49 -6.95 33.55
C GLU A 315 21.16 -6.52 34.86
N LYS A 316 21.21 -5.20 35.13
CA LYS A 316 21.87 -4.66 36.32
C LYS A 316 20.97 -4.66 37.56
N GLN A 317 19.65 -4.66 37.38
CA GLN A 317 18.69 -4.63 38.49
C GLN A 317 18.20 -6.01 38.87
N ASP A 318 17.97 -6.90 37.89
CA ASP A 318 17.50 -8.26 38.12
C ASP A 318 18.28 -9.27 37.27
N LYS A 319 19.54 -9.46 37.63
CA LYS A 319 20.46 -10.36 36.93
C LYS A 319 19.98 -11.80 36.92
N GLU A 320 19.36 -12.26 38.01
CA GLU A 320 18.98 -13.68 38.13
C GLU A 320 17.78 -14.02 37.25
N GLU A 321 16.83 -13.10 37.08
CA GLU A 321 15.73 -13.25 36.11
C GLU A 321 16.23 -13.04 34.67
N TYR A 322 17.13 -12.08 34.44
CA TYR A 322 17.77 -11.87 33.14
C TYR A 322 18.50 -13.13 32.66
N ASP A 323 19.41 -13.70 33.48
CA ASP A 323 20.17 -14.91 33.14
C ASP A 323 19.23 -16.12 32.89
N ARG A 324 18.10 -16.20 33.63
CA ARG A 324 17.09 -17.25 33.43
C ARG A 324 16.34 -17.09 32.10
N LEU A 325 15.89 -15.89 31.79
CA LEU A 325 15.18 -15.58 30.54
C LEU A 325 16.10 -15.74 29.33
N ASP A 326 17.35 -15.27 29.42
CA ASP A 326 18.36 -15.40 28.37
C ASP A 326 18.63 -16.87 28.07
N HIS A 327 18.89 -17.68 29.10
CA HIS A 327 19.09 -19.11 28.95
C HIS A 327 17.87 -19.82 28.34
N PHE A 328 16.66 -19.45 28.76
CA PHE A 328 15.42 -20.00 28.21
C PHE A 328 15.25 -19.62 26.73
N VAL A 329 15.47 -18.36 26.38
CA VAL A 329 15.40 -17.84 25.01
C VAL A 329 16.42 -18.54 24.12
N GLU A 330 17.67 -18.71 24.55
CA GLU A 330 18.70 -19.41 23.79
C GLU A 330 18.29 -20.87 23.53
N GLN A 331 17.90 -21.61 24.59
CA GLN A 331 17.52 -23.01 24.46
C GLN A 331 16.31 -23.22 23.55
N THR A 332 15.26 -22.41 23.77
CA THR A 332 14.04 -22.52 22.96
C THR A 332 14.25 -21.98 21.54
N GLY A 333 15.13 -20.98 21.36
CA GLY A 333 15.54 -20.48 20.05
C GLY A 333 16.24 -21.55 19.21
N GLU A 334 17.18 -22.31 19.79
CA GLU A 334 17.82 -23.45 19.14
C GLU A 334 16.81 -24.55 18.78
N GLU A 335 15.89 -24.87 19.70
CA GLU A 335 14.85 -25.86 19.46
C GLU A 335 13.94 -25.45 18.30
N LEU A 336 13.47 -24.19 18.30
CA LEU A 336 12.65 -23.63 17.23
C LEU A 336 13.39 -23.61 15.89
N TYR A 337 14.70 -23.36 15.87
CA TYR A 337 15.51 -23.44 14.65
C TYR A 337 15.53 -24.87 14.09
N ARG A 338 15.78 -25.88 14.93
CA ARG A 338 15.74 -27.29 14.52
C ARG A 338 14.36 -27.72 14.03
N ILE A 339 13.29 -27.25 14.67
CA ILE A 339 11.91 -27.49 14.23
C ILE A 339 11.67 -26.85 12.85
N THR A 340 12.14 -25.63 12.64
CA THR A 340 12.02 -24.91 11.36
C THR A 340 12.70 -25.70 10.24
N GLU A 341 13.96 -26.12 10.43
CA GLU A 341 14.68 -26.96 9.44
C GLU A 341 13.94 -28.28 9.16
N ARG A 342 13.40 -28.93 10.20
CA ARG A 342 12.63 -30.17 10.02
C ARG A 342 11.36 -29.93 9.21
N ARG A 343 10.64 -28.84 9.45
CA ARG A 343 9.42 -28.49 8.72
C ARG A 343 9.69 -28.07 7.27
N VAL A 344 10.80 -27.38 7.00
CA VAL A 344 11.30 -27.16 5.63
C VAL A 344 11.50 -28.51 4.92
N ASN A 345 12.17 -29.46 5.56
CA ASN A 345 12.40 -30.80 4.99
C ASN A 345 11.11 -31.60 4.78
N LEU A 346 10.09 -31.41 5.63
CA LEU A 346 8.77 -32.04 5.45
C LEU A 346 8.00 -31.43 4.27
N LEU A 347 8.18 -30.15 3.99
CA LEU A 347 7.53 -29.45 2.87
C LEU A 347 8.24 -29.67 1.52
N GLN A 348 9.55 -29.91 1.53
CA GLN A 348 10.37 -30.12 0.33
C GLN A 348 9.79 -31.17 -0.66
N PRO A 349 9.27 -32.34 -0.23
CA PRO A 349 8.64 -33.30 -1.14
C PRO A 349 7.42 -32.76 -1.88
N LEU A 350 6.67 -31.82 -1.29
CA LEU A 350 5.54 -31.17 -1.98
C LEU A 350 6.07 -30.33 -3.15
N LEU A 351 7.05 -29.45 -2.90
CA LEU A 351 7.64 -28.62 -3.95
C LEU A 351 8.36 -29.43 -5.02
N ASN A 352 8.95 -30.58 -4.67
CA ASN A 352 9.52 -31.50 -5.65
C ASN A 352 8.45 -32.01 -6.62
N LYS A 353 7.28 -32.43 -6.11
CA LYS A 353 6.15 -32.85 -6.96
C LYS A 353 5.61 -31.72 -7.83
N VAL A 354 5.55 -30.51 -7.30
CA VAL A 354 5.18 -29.31 -8.08
C VAL A 354 6.20 -29.08 -9.20
N SER A 355 7.50 -29.15 -8.88
CA SER A 355 8.59 -29.00 -9.84
C SER A 355 8.53 -30.07 -10.95
N ASP A 356 8.28 -31.33 -10.60
CA ASP A 356 8.09 -32.43 -11.55
C ASP A 356 6.92 -32.16 -12.50
N SER A 357 5.79 -31.71 -11.94
CA SER A 357 4.56 -31.43 -12.69
C SER A 357 4.74 -30.26 -13.67
N LEU A 358 5.59 -29.30 -13.32
CA LEU A 358 5.94 -28.15 -14.17
C LEU A 358 7.16 -28.42 -15.07
N ASN A 359 7.78 -29.59 -14.96
CA ASN A 359 9.04 -29.92 -15.61
C ASN A 359 10.12 -28.84 -15.37
N LEU A 360 10.31 -28.51 -14.09
CA LEU A 360 11.32 -27.58 -13.58
C LEU A 360 12.41 -28.34 -12.81
N PRO A 361 13.60 -27.74 -12.62
CA PRO A 361 14.55 -28.24 -11.62
C PRO A 361 13.90 -28.30 -10.24
N TYR A 362 14.40 -29.13 -9.33
CA TYR A 362 13.87 -29.13 -7.97
C TYR A 362 14.18 -27.80 -7.27
N ALA A 363 13.12 -27.07 -6.90
CA ALA A 363 13.22 -25.90 -6.06
C ALA A 363 13.79 -26.28 -4.70
N ARG A 364 14.73 -25.51 -4.16
CA ARG A 364 15.25 -25.67 -2.80
C ARG A 364 14.42 -24.83 -1.84
N LEU A 365 14.05 -25.37 -0.69
CA LEU A 365 13.40 -24.60 0.37
C LEU A 365 14.39 -24.14 1.42
N SER A 366 14.14 -22.96 1.98
CA SER A 366 14.81 -22.42 3.16
C SER A 366 13.86 -21.53 3.96
N SER A 367 14.23 -21.19 5.19
CA SER A 367 13.48 -20.24 6.01
C SER A 367 14.05 -18.82 5.88
N THR A 368 13.20 -17.81 6.05
CA THR A 368 13.57 -16.40 6.22
C THR A 368 12.86 -15.79 7.43
N ASP A 369 13.47 -14.78 8.04
CA ASP A 369 12.90 -13.99 9.14
C ASP A 369 12.34 -12.63 8.65
N GLU A 370 12.25 -12.41 7.33
CA GLU A 370 11.70 -11.18 6.77
C GLU A 370 10.22 -11.01 7.17
N PRO A 371 9.86 -9.91 7.88
CA PRO A 371 8.48 -9.61 8.20
C PRO A 371 7.71 -9.31 6.90
N ASP A 372 6.42 -9.65 6.87
CA ASP A 372 5.49 -9.35 5.77
C ASP A 372 5.59 -10.21 4.49
N LEU A 373 6.50 -11.20 4.43
CA LEU A 373 6.55 -12.16 3.32
C LEU A 373 6.06 -13.54 3.74
N CYS A 374 5.15 -14.14 2.96
CA CYS A 374 4.76 -15.54 3.14
C CYS A 374 5.81 -16.50 2.57
N ALA A 375 6.17 -16.28 1.30
CA ALA A 375 7.23 -16.97 0.60
C ALA A 375 7.86 -16.03 -0.44
N ALA A 376 9.12 -16.28 -0.82
CA ALA A 376 9.84 -15.48 -1.80
C ALA A 376 10.82 -16.32 -2.63
N TYR A 377 10.79 -16.16 -3.95
CA TYR A 377 11.73 -16.79 -4.86
C TYR A 377 13.04 -16.01 -4.95
N VAL A 378 14.16 -16.69 -4.74
CA VAL A 378 15.50 -16.12 -4.89
C VAL A 378 16.01 -16.35 -6.32
N LEU A 379 16.03 -15.26 -7.10
CA LEU A 379 16.42 -15.24 -8.51
C LEU A 379 17.78 -15.89 -8.76
N GLY A 380 17.85 -16.70 -9.82
CA GLY A 380 19.06 -17.39 -10.23
C GLY A 380 19.48 -18.52 -9.28
N LYS A 381 18.81 -18.74 -8.15
CA LYS A 381 19.20 -19.76 -7.17
C LYS A 381 18.32 -21.00 -7.16
N GLY A 382 17.14 -20.94 -7.79
CA GLY A 382 16.17 -22.04 -7.71
C GLY A 382 15.73 -22.31 -6.28
N GLN A 383 15.61 -21.27 -5.47
CA GLN A 383 15.36 -21.36 -4.04
C GLN A 383 14.11 -20.55 -3.70
N VAL A 384 13.23 -21.12 -2.89
CA VAL A 384 12.06 -20.45 -2.34
C VAL A 384 12.25 -20.37 -0.82
N GLU A 385 12.30 -19.15 -0.33
CA GLU A 385 12.34 -18.82 1.09
C GLU A 385 10.92 -18.76 1.64
N ILE A 386 10.69 -19.31 2.82
CA ILE A 386 9.39 -19.30 3.50
C ILE A 386 9.56 -18.63 4.85
N ASN A 387 8.58 -17.83 5.25
CA ASN A 387 8.61 -17.21 6.57
C ASN A 387 8.75 -18.26 7.68
N ARG A 388 9.67 -18.02 8.61
CA ARG A 388 9.84 -18.85 9.78
C ARG A 388 8.57 -18.95 10.62
N VAL A 389 7.80 -17.87 10.74
CA VAL A 389 6.54 -17.84 11.52
C VAL A 389 5.55 -18.86 10.97
N ILE A 390 5.33 -18.89 9.65
CA ILE A 390 4.46 -19.88 8.97
C ILE A 390 4.93 -21.30 9.25
N LEU A 391 6.25 -21.52 9.18
CA LEU A 391 6.83 -22.82 9.47
C LEU A 391 6.66 -23.22 10.94
N LEU A 392 6.34 -22.32 11.87
CA LEU A 392 6.13 -22.64 13.29
C LEU A 392 4.65 -22.77 13.68
N GLU A 393 3.71 -22.56 12.76
CA GLU A 393 2.28 -22.75 13.02
C GLU A 393 1.88 -24.23 13.04
N ASP A 394 1.02 -24.65 13.98
CA ASP A 394 0.53 -26.03 14.03
C ASP A 394 -0.62 -26.32 13.04
N LYS A 395 -1.05 -25.30 12.30
CA LYS A 395 -2.17 -25.37 11.36
C LYS A 395 -1.71 -25.85 9.99
N PRO A 396 -2.56 -26.54 9.21
CA PRO A 396 -2.29 -26.81 7.80
C PRO A 396 -2.00 -25.51 7.03
N LEU A 397 -1.30 -25.62 5.89
CA LEU A 397 -0.97 -24.45 5.06
C LEU A 397 -2.24 -23.62 4.76
N SER A 398 -2.18 -22.33 5.07
CA SER A 398 -3.26 -21.39 4.77
C SER A 398 -3.45 -21.20 3.26
N GLU A 399 -4.56 -20.59 2.86
CA GLU A 399 -4.83 -20.28 1.44
C GLU A 399 -3.74 -19.38 0.85
N GLU A 400 -3.34 -18.37 1.61
CA GLU A 400 -2.30 -17.41 1.27
C GLU A 400 -0.92 -18.06 1.08
N VAL A 401 -0.54 -18.98 1.98
CA VAL A 401 0.75 -19.69 1.87
C VAL A 401 0.77 -20.61 0.66
N MET A 402 -0.31 -21.35 0.41
CA MET A 402 -0.39 -22.20 -0.79
C MET A 402 -0.36 -21.37 -2.07
N SER A 403 -1.04 -20.23 -2.08
CA SER A 403 -1.02 -19.31 -3.21
C SER A 403 0.37 -18.76 -3.47
N SER A 404 1.01 -18.25 -2.41
CA SER A 404 2.37 -17.70 -2.47
C SER A 404 3.39 -18.73 -2.94
N LEU A 405 3.35 -19.96 -2.43
CA LEU A 405 4.28 -21.01 -2.86
C LEU A 405 4.17 -21.31 -4.37
N LEU A 406 2.96 -21.41 -4.91
CA LEU A 406 2.75 -21.65 -6.33
C LEU A 406 3.10 -20.42 -7.19
N HIS A 407 2.88 -19.22 -6.66
CA HIS A 407 3.32 -17.96 -7.26
C HIS A 407 4.86 -17.93 -7.39
N GLU A 408 5.59 -18.26 -6.33
CA GLU A 408 7.06 -18.32 -6.36
C GLU A 408 7.60 -19.40 -7.33
N MET A 409 6.87 -20.51 -7.50
CA MET A 409 7.21 -21.51 -8.51
C MET A 409 7.08 -20.99 -9.95
N LEU A 410 6.17 -20.03 -10.21
CA LEU A 410 6.09 -19.36 -11.50
C LEU A 410 7.32 -18.46 -11.73
N HIS A 411 7.77 -17.72 -10.72
CA HIS A 411 8.99 -16.93 -10.84
C HIS A 411 10.20 -17.81 -11.17
N MET A 412 10.26 -19.01 -10.60
CA MET A 412 11.25 -20.00 -10.99
C MET A 412 11.10 -20.48 -12.44
N GLU A 413 9.88 -20.70 -12.94
CA GLU A 413 9.64 -21.04 -14.35
C GLU A 413 10.12 -19.93 -15.29
N GLN A 414 9.81 -18.67 -14.97
CA GLN A 414 10.28 -17.49 -15.73
C GLN A 414 11.80 -17.45 -15.76
N ASP A 415 12.46 -17.81 -14.67
CA ASP A 415 13.91 -17.83 -14.58
C ASP A 415 14.56 -18.94 -15.41
N VAL A 416 13.99 -20.14 -15.34
CA VAL A 416 14.39 -21.31 -16.15
C VAL A 416 14.31 -20.98 -17.64
N LEU A 417 13.27 -20.28 -18.09
CA LEU A 417 13.12 -19.85 -19.49
C LEU A 417 14.21 -18.86 -19.92
N ARG A 418 14.50 -17.85 -19.09
CA ARG A 418 15.54 -16.85 -19.37
C ARG A 418 16.93 -17.49 -19.45
N ILE A 419 17.28 -18.30 -18.45
CA ILE A 419 18.54 -19.04 -18.42
C ILE A 419 18.68 -19.93 -19.66
N ARG A 420 17.61 -20.65 -20.04
CA ARG A 420 17.65 -21.51 -21.22
C ARG A 420 17.79 -20.71 -22.52
N MET A 421 17.12 -19.57 -22.65
CA MET A 421 17.26 -18.71 -23.83
C MET A 421 18.71 -18.23 -24.01
N ILE A 422 19.35 -17.78 -22.93
CA ILE A 422 20.75 -17.38 -22.95
C ILE A 422 21.65 -18.57 -23.31
N ALA A 423 21.38 -19.76 -22.75
CA ALA A 423 22.13 -20.97 -23.08
C ALA A 423 21.97 -21.37 -24.57
N ASP A 424 20.75 -21.29 -25.13
CA ASP A 424 20.48 -21.56 -26.54
C ASP A 424 21.22 -20.57 -27.46
N ASP A 425 21.20 -19.27 -27.12
CA ASP A 425 21.93 -18.23 -27.85
C ASP A 425 23.45 -18.46 -27.85
N LEU A 426 23.99 -18.99 -26.75
CA LEU A 426 25.41 -19.29 -26.58
C LEU A 426 25.79 -20.69 -27.09
N GLY A 427 24.83 -21.50 -27.56
CA GLY A 427 25.07 -22.88 -27.99
C GLY A 427 25.49 -23.84 -26.87
N ILE A 428 25.11 -23.55 -25.63
CA ILE A 428 25.51 -24.33 -24.45
C ILE A 428 24.56 -25.50 -24.22
N GLN A 429 25.16 -26.69 -24.01
CA GLN A 429 24.46 -27.94 -23.71
C GLN A 429 24.92 -28.54 -22.37
N PHE A 430 24.09 -29.38 -21.79
CA PHE A 430 24.34 -30.14 -20.58
C PHE A 430 25.52 -31.11 -20.79
N GLY A 431 26.39 -31.22 -19.80
CA GLY A 431 27.61 -32.03 -19.87
C GLY A 431 28.80 -31.34 -20.55
N GLN A 432 28.64 -30.12 -21.08
CA GLN A 432 29.77 -29.31 -21.52
C GLN A 432 30.58 -28.74 -20.33
N HIS A 433 31.88 -28.51 -20.53
CA HIS A 433 32.84 -28.18 -19.46
C HIS A 433 32.50 -26.89 -18.67
N ARG A 434 32.93 -26.83 -17.39
CA ARG A 434 32.73 -25.70 -16.46
C ARG A 434 33.06 -24.32 -17.04
N HIS A 435 34.04 -24.21 -17.94
CA HIS A 435 34.42 -22.92 -18.56
C HIS A 435 33.35 -22.35 -19.50
N LEU A 436 32.45 -23.19 -20.04
CA LEU A 436 31.31 -22.77 -20.87
C LEU A 436 30.11 -22.28 -20.04
N LEU A 437 30.08 -22.55 -18.74
CA LEU A 437 29.06 -22.01 -17.83
C LEU A 437 29.36 -20.57 -17.39
N ILE A 438 30.62 -20.12 -17.49
CA ILE A 438 31.03 -18.76 -17.11
C ILE A 438 30.34 -17.72 -18.01
N PRO A 439 30.35 -17.83 -19.36
CA PRO A 439 29.62 -16.90 -20.22
C PRO A 439 28.10 -16.86 -19.97
N LEU A 440 27.49 -18.00 -19.63
CA LEU A 440 26.07 -18.07 -19.27
C LEU A 440 25.81 -17.32 -17.95
N TRP A 441 26.64 -17.59 -16.95
CA TRP A 441 26.59 -16.93 -15.65
C TRP A 441 26.74 -15.41 -15.80
N ASP A 442 27.75 -14.95 -16.53
CA ASP A 442 28.04 -13.53 -16.74
C ASP A 442 26.89 -12.82 -17.46
N ARG A 443 26.38 -13.42 -18.55
CA ARG A 443 25.29 -12.82 -19.33
C ARG A 443 23.98 -12.78 -18.56
N TYR A 444 23.67 -13.81 -17.78
CA TYR A 444 22.51 -13.80 -16.90
C TYR A 444 22.66 -12.74 -15.80
N ALA A 445 23.78 -12.72 -15.08
CA ALA A 445 24.03 -11.77 -13.99
C ALA A 445 23.99 -10.32 -14.48
N HIS A 446 24.55 -10.05 -15.66
CA HIS A 446 24.49 -8.72 -16.26
C HIS A 446 23.06 -8.28 -16.63
N THR A 447 22.22 -9.21 -17.06
CA THR A 447 20.86 -8.88 -17.51
C THR A 447 19.88 -8.76 -16.35
N VAL A 448 19.94 -9.70 -15.40
CA VAL A 448 18.98 -9.80 -14.29
C VAL A 448 19.45 -9.04 -13.05
N GLY A 449 20.75 -8.72 -12.94
CA GLY A 449 21.34 -7.97 -11.82
C GLY A 449 21.78 -8.84 -10.64
N TYR A 450 21.57 -10.16 -10.69
CA TYR A 450 21.90 -11.10 -9.61
C TYR A 450 22.74 -12.26 -10.11
N ALA A 451 23.72 -12.66 -9.30
CA ALA A 451 24.56 -13.81 -9.56
C ALA A 451 23.78 -15.14 -9.42
N PRO A 452 23.71 -15.98 -10.46
CA PRO A 452 23.03 -17.27 -10.37
C PRO A 452 23.86 -18.32 -9.65
N ASP A 453 23.19 -19.32 -9.08
CA ASP A 453 23.78 -20.50 -8.47
C ASP A 453 24.16 -21.54 -9.54
N HIS A 454 25.39 -22.05 -9.46
CA HIS A 454 25.90 -23.00 -10.45
C HIS A 454 25.15 -24.34 -10.49
N ILE A 455 24.66 -24.82 -9.35
CA ILE A 455 23.87 -26.06 -9.27
C ILE A 455 22.52 -25.83 -9.95
N PHE A 456 21.90 -24.67 -9.71
CA PHE A 456 20.64 -24.33 -10.38
C PHE A 456 20.78 -24.23 -11.89
N LEU A 457 21.81 -23.53 -12.39
CA LEU A 457 22.10 -23.45 -13.84
C LEU A 457 22.24 -24.85 -14.46
N LEU A 458 22.98 -25.75 -13.81
CA LEU A 458 23.12 -27.14 -14.26
C LEU A 458 21.78 -27.89 -14.25
N GLY A 459 20.95 -27.67 -13.23
CA GLY A 459 19.60 -28.19 -13.15
C GLY A 459 18.74 -27.76 -14.34
N VAL A 460 18.77 -26.47 -14.69
CA VAL A 460 18.05 -25.92 -15.85
C VAL A 460 18.44 -26.61 -17.16
N LEU A 461 19.75 -26.77 -17.39
CA LEU A 461 20.25 -27.44 -18.60
C LEU A 461 19.83 -28.92 -18.65
N ARG A 462 19.84 -29.60 -17.50
CA ARG A 462 19.51 -31.03 -17.38
C ARG A 462 18.04 -31.32 -17.67
N VAL A 463 17.11 -30.54 -17.08
CA VAL A 463 15.67 -30.83 -17.10
C VAL A 463 15.08 -30.81 -18.51
N ARG A 464 15.67 -30.02 -19.42
CA ARG A 464 15.23 -29.97 -20.82
C ARG A 464 15.96 -30.96 -21.73
N ALA A 465 16.89 -31.76 -21.20
CA ALA A 465 17.73 -32.68 -21.97
C ALA A 465 18.29 -32.03 -23.25
N ASP A 466 18.80 -30.80 -23.11
CA ASP A 466 19.35 -29.98 -24.21
C ASP A 466 18.40 -29.62 -25.35
N ARG A 467 17.10 -29.81 -25.17
CA ARG A 467 16.12 -29.34 -26.14
C ARG A 467 16.03 -27.81 -26.09
N PRO A 468 16.18 -27.13 -27.24
CA PRO A 468 16.04 -25.68 -27.30
C PRO A 468 14.62 -25.26 -26.91
N LEU A 469 14.45 -23.98 -26.61
CA LEU A 469 13.13 -23.38 -26.45
C LEU A 469 12.32 -23.52 -27.74
N THR A 470 11.02 -23.83 -27.61
CA THR A 470 10.09 -23.70 -28.73
C THR A 470 9.93 -22.23 -29.12
N GLU A 471 9.39 -21.95 -30.30
CA GLU A 471 9.18 -20.57 -30.76
C GLU A 471 8.32 -19.74 -29.79
N LEU A 472 7.27 -20.35 -29.22
CA LEU A 472 6.43 -19.71 -28.19
C LEU A 472 7.21 -19.45 -26.90
N GLN A 473 7.97 -20.44 -26.42
CA GLN A 473 8.78 -20.29 -25.21
C GLN A 473 9.88 -19.24 -25.39
N ARG A 474 10.48 -19.15 -26.58
CA ARG A 474 11.51 -18.16 -26.89
C ARG A 474 10.93 -16.74 -26.95
N ARG A 475 9.74 -16.56 -27.54
CA ARG A 475 9.04 -15.26 -27.52
C ARG A 475 8.72 -14.81 -26.09
N ARG A 476 8.17 -15.72 -25.28
CA ARG A 476 7.94 -15.45 -23.86
C ARG A 476 9.24 -15.11 -23.14
N ALA A 477 10.30 -15.89 -23.30
CA ALA A 477 11.61 -15.63 -22.68
C ALA A 477 12.21 -14.28 -23.11
N GLN A 478 12.04 -13.87 -24.36
CA GLN A 478 12.50 -12.57 -24.86
C GLN A 478 11.71 -11.43 -24.21
N ARG A 479 10.38 -11.51 -24.18
CA ARG A 479 9.54 -10.54 -23.45
C ARG A 479 9.93 -10.48 -21.98
N LEU A 480 10.24 -11.64 -21.38
CA LEU A 480 10.69 -11.73 -20.01
C LEU A 480 12.00 -10.93 -19.79
N MET A 481 12.95 -11.06 -20.71
CA MET A 481 14.24 -10.36 -20.66
C MET A 481 14.13 -8.86 -20.94
N ASP A 482 13.30 -8.45 -21.90
CA ASP A 482 13.17 -7.03 -22.29
C ASP A 482 12.68 -6.15 -21.14
N ALA A 483 11.74 -6.64 -20.33
CA ALA A 483 11.29 -5.89 -19.16
C ALA A 483 12.30 -5.93 -18.00
N CYS A 484 13.17 -6.94 -17.88
CA CYS A 484 14.29 -6.88 -16.93
C CYS A 484 15.23 -5.70 -17.27
N TYR A 485 15.47 -5.45 -18.56
CA TYR A 485 16.27 -4.29 -18.99
C TYR A 485 15.61 -2.95 -18.65
N GLN A 486 14.29 -2.82 -18.84
CA GLN A 486 13.54 -1.62 -18.44
C GLN A 486 13.60 -1.40 -16.92
N LYS A 487 13.58 -2.48 -16.13
CA LYS A 487 13.63 -2.44 -14.66
C LYS A 487 14.95 -1.94 -14.07
N ASN A 488 16.10 -2.24 -14.68
CA ASN A 488 17.39 -1.76 -14.17
C ASN A 488 17.47 -0.22 -14.08
N VAL A 489 16.63 0.49 -14.85
CA VAL A 489 16.46 1.95 -14.76
C VAL A 489 15.60 2.34 -13.55
N VAL A 490 14.53 1.59 -13.26
CA VAL A 490 13.62 1.80 -12.12
C VAL A 490 14.29 1.49 -10.78
N HIS A 491 15.17 0.47 -10.71
CA HIS A 491 15.85 0.10 -9.46
C HIS A 491 16.66 1.25 -8.86
N LYS A 492 17.38 2.02 -9.68
CA LYS A 492 18.10 3.24 -9.25
C LYS A 492 17.17 4.32 -8.69
N HIS A 493 15.93 4.39 -9.19
CA HIS A 493 14.92 5.30 -8.68
C HIS A 493 14.40 4.83 -7.30
N ASN A 494 14.20 3.53 -7.11
CA ASN A 494 13.78 2.96 -5.83
C ASN A 494 14.82 3.19 -4.73
N GLU A 495 16.12 3.04 -5.04
CA GLU A 495 17.21 3.38 -4.11
C GLU A 495 17.14 4.85 -3.66
N ALA A 496 16.82 5.77 -4.57
CA ALA A 496 16.64 7.18 -4.24
C ALA A 496 15.44 7.43 -3.31
N ILE A 497 14.31 6.72 -3.53
CA ILE A 497 13.11 6.82 -2.68
C ILE A 497 13.40 6.28 -1.26
N VAL A 498 14.04 5.10 -1.15
CA VAL A 498 14.42 4.52 0.16
C VAL A 498 15.33 5.46 0.94
N ASN A 499 16.32 6.06 0.28
CA ASN A 499 17.19 7.05 0.91
C ASN A 499 16.43 8.30 1.38
N ARG A 500 15.35 8.71 0.72
CA ARG A 500 14.51 9.82 1.17
C ARG A 500 13.62 9.43 2.35
N LEU A 501 13.01 8.25 2.32
CA LEU A 501 12.21 7.74 3.44
C LEU A 501 13.02 7.69 4.75
N ASN A 502 14.27 7.22 4.68
CA ASN A 502 15.17 7.23 5.84
C ASN A 502 15.40 8.66 6.38
N LYS A 503 15.59 9.64 5.51
CA LYS A 503 15.74 11.06 5.92
C LYS A 503 14.46 11.64 6.53
N VAL A 504 13.29 11.23 6.04
CA VAL A 504 12.00 11.66 6.62
C VAL A 504 11.84 11.07 8.02
N ALA A 505 12.17 9.79 8.22
CA ALA A 505 12.16 9.15 9.54
C ALA A 505 13.15 9.80 10.52
N GLU A 506 14.36 10.16 10.06
CA GLU A 506 15.32 10.95 10.85
C GLU A 506 14.73 12.31 11.27
N SER A 507 14.00 12.96 10.37
CA SER A 507 13.36 14.27 10.63
C SER A 507 12.18 14.16 11.62
N PHE A 508 11.43 13.06 11.58
CA PHE A 508 10.41 12.74 12.59
C PHE A 508 10.99 12.65 13.99
N ASN A 509 12.05 11.84 14.14
CA ASN A 509 12.71 11.66 15.43
C ASN A 509 13.31 12.97 15.95
N ALA A 510 13.83 13.80 15.04
CA ALA A 510 14.33 15.13 15.36
C ALA A 510 13.22 16.07 15.89
N LEU A 511 12.05 16.12 15.26
CA LEU A 511 10.95 17.00 15.70
C LEU A 511 10.25 16.55 16.99
N LEU A 512 10.26 15.24 17.27
CA LEU A 512 9.76 14.68 18.53
C LEU A 512 10.71 14.89 19.70
N SER A 513 11.98 15.25 19.43
CA SER A 513 12.93 15.63 20.47
C SER A 513 12.84 17.12 20.77
N ASP A 514 12.86 17.50 22.05
CA ASP A 514 12.87 18.91 22.46
C ASP A 514 14.21 19.62 22.16
N ASP A 515 15.22 18.85 21.74
CA ASP A 515 16.58 19.30 21.44
C ASP A 515 16.66 20.22 20.21
N HIS A 516 15.58 20.37 19.45
CA HIS A 516 15.55 21.09 18.17
C HIS A 516 14.58 22.26 18.11
N ASP A 517 13.94 22.60 19.22
CA ASP A 517 12.91 23.64 19.32
C ASP A 517 13.46 25.05 19.07
N GLY A 518 14.65 25.31 19.60
CA GLY A 518 15.36 26.57 19.32
C GLY A 518 15.77 26.69 17.85
N ALA A 519 16.10 25.58 17.18
CA ALA A 519 16.41 25.59 15.75
C ALA A 519 15.14 25.77 14.89
N LEU A 520 14.01 25.21 15.34
CA LEU A 520 12.71 25.41 14.73
C LEU A 520 12.28 26.89 14.81
N LEU A 521 12.43 27.54 15.96
CA LEU A 521 12.18 28.97 16.13
C LEU A 521 13.01 29.83 15.16
N ARG A 522 14.30 29.49 14.97
CA ARG A 522 15.15 30.18 13.98
C ARG A 522 14.67 30.00 12.56
N SER A 523 14.09 28.85 12.23
CA SER A 523 13.61 28.57 10.87
C SER A 523 12.41 29.44 10.45
N ILE A 524 11.70 30.04 11.40
CA ILE A 524 10.57 30.97 11.17
C ILE A 524 11.04 32.30 10.54
N THR A 525 12.34 32.60 10.56
CA THR A 525 12.90 33.86 10.05
C THR A 525 12.85 34.01 8.54
N ASP A 526 12.95 32.91 7.78
CA ASP A 526 13.07 32.96 6.33
C ASP A 526 12.26 31.84 5.65
N GLN A 527 11.27 32.26 4.84
CA GLN A 527 10.47 31.36 4.00
C GLN A 527 11.35 30.50 3.06
N ARG A 528 12.54 30.98 2.67
CA ARG A 528 13.48 30.22 1.84
C ARG A 528 14.05 29.00 2.57
N THR A 529 14.25 29.10 3.88
CA THR A 529 14.74 28.00 4.72
C THR A 529 13.71 26.89 4.83
N VAL A 530 12.44 27.25 5.01
CA VAL A 530 11.32 26.29 5.04
C VAL A 530 11.10 25.66 3.67
N SER A 531 11.18 26.46 2.60
CA SER A 531 11.03 25.98 1.22
C SER A 531 12.12 24.99 0.82
N ALA A 532 13.37 25.20 1.27
CA ALA A 532 14.51 24.32 0.98
C ALA A 532 14.41 22.90 1.58
N LEU A 533 13.46 22.66 2.49
CA LEU A 533 13.21 21.33 3.06
C LEU A 533 12.48 20.38 2.09
N PHE A 534 11.90 20.92 1.01
CA PHE A 534 11.09 20.19 0.03
C PHE A 534 11.84 19.98 -1.29
N GLN A 535 11.61 18.84 -1.97
CA GLN A 535 12.37 18.38 -3.15
C GLN A 535 12.47 19.38 -4.31
N ASN A 536 11.58 20.38 -4.39
CA ASN A 536 11.58 21.41 -5.44
C ASN A 536 11.74 22.84 -4.89
N GLY A 537 12.04 23.01 -3.60
CA GLY A 537 12.04 24.35 -3.00
C GLY A 537 10.63 24.93 -2.85
N ILE A 538 9.58 24.10 -2.79
CA ILE A 538 8.18 24.53 -2.74
C ILE A 538 7.55 23.93 -1.47
N ALA A 539 7.47 24.74 -0.41
CA ALA A 539 6.71 24.37 0.78
C ALA A 539 5.19 24.50 0.53
N PRO A 540 4.36 23.69 1.22
CA PRO A 540 2.91 23.86 1.18
C PRO A 540 2.52 25.31 1.53
N PRO A 541 1.62 25.97 0.77
CA PRO A 541 1.24 27.38 1.02
C PRO A 541 0.76 27.63 2.45
N LEU A 542 0.06 26.67 3.04
CA LEU A 542 -0.38 26.77 4.42
C LEU A 542 0.76 26.75 5.44
N LEU A 543 1.83 25.97 5.18
CA LEU A 543 3.02 26.00 6.03
C LEU A 543 3.70 27.36 5.94
N LEU A 544 3.72 27.97 4.75
CA LEU A 544 4.24 29.33 4.57
C LEU A 544 3.37 30.39 5.25
N ASP A 545 2.05 30.26 5.18
CA ASP A 545 1.09 31.13 5.87
C ASP A 545 1.20 31.00 7.39
N GLU A 546 1.33 29.77 7.90
CA GLU A 546 1.47 29.51 9.33
C GLU A 546 2.82 29.98 9.88
N VAL A 547 3.91 29.80 9.13
CA VAL A 547 5.22 30.37 9.46
C VAL A 547 5.17 31.89 9.48
N ASN A 548 4.47 32.52 8.53
CA ASN A 548 4.28 33.97 8.53
C ASN A 548 3.42 34.46 9.71
N ASN A 549 2.34 33.77 10.02
CA ASN A 549 1.46 34.08 11.15
C ASN A 549 2.22 33.93 12.48
N SER A 550 2.96 32.83 12.61
CA SER A 550 3.83 32.55 13.75
C SER A 550 4.91 33.61 13.91
N ARG A 551 5.53 34.08 12.81
CA ARG A 551 6.49 35.19 12.86
C ARG A 551 5.85 36.48 13.40
N LEU A 552 4.68 36.84 12.88
CA LEU A 552 3.94 38.03 13.32
C LEU A 552 3.44 37.91 14.77
N GLU A 553 3.23 36.70 15.26
CA GLU A 553 2.83 36.40 16.64
C GLU A 553 4.02 36.49 17.59
N VAL A 554 5.17 35.92 17.23
CA VAL A 554 6.44 36.09 17.97
C VAL A 554 6.82 37.57 18.05
N GLU A 555 6.74 38.32 16.95
CA GLU A 555 6.99 39.76 16.93
C GLU A 555 6.06 40.52 17.88
N ARG A 556 4.78 40.13 17.96
CA ARG A 556 3.80 40.72 18.88
C ARG A 556 4.10 40.38 20.34
N ILE A 557 4.40 39.12 20.65
CA ILE A 557 4.73 38.66 22.00
C ILE A 557 5.98 39.38 22.50
N VAL A 558 7.06 39.39 21.71
CA VAL A 558 8.32 40.07 22.05
C VAL A 558 8.13 41.59 22.16
N ALA A 559 7.34 42.22 21.29
CA ALA A 559 7.03 43.65 21.39
C ALA A 559 6.23 44.00 22.67
N SER A 560 5.30 43.13 23.08
CA SER A 560 4.50 43.32 24.30
C SER A 560 5.35 43.26 25.57
N LEU A 561 6.42 42.45 25.56
CA LEU A 561 7.38 42.32 26.67
C LEU A 561 8.41 43.47 26.67
N ASN A 562 8.86 43.92 25.50
CA ASN A 562 9.84 45.01 25.36
C ASN A 562 9.30 46.39 25.78
N HIS A 563 7.99 46.57 25.97
CA HIS A 563 7.46 47.78 26.59
C HIS A 563 7.85 47.94 28.08
N GLN A 564 8.42 46.91 28.72
CA GLN A 564 8.90 46.99 30.10
C GLN A 564 10.40 47.29 30.24
N ASP A 565 11.22 47.15 29.20
CA ASP A 565 12.67 47.38 29.24
C ASP A 565 13.18 48.18 28.03
N ALA A 566 12.90 49.49 28.03
CA ALA A 566 13.26 50.44 26.95
C ALA A 566 14.76 50.81 26.89
N GLY A 567 15.69 49.87 27.12
CA GLY A 567 17.10 50.17 27.38
C GLY A 567 18.17 49.45 26.53
N ARG A 568 17.84 48.46 25.70
CA ARG A 568 18.87 47.71 24.92
C ARG A 568 18.64 47.87 23.41
N GLY A 569 19.69 48.25 22.67
CA GLY A 569 19.64 48.48 21.22
C GLY A 569 19.18 47.27 20.43
N LYS A 570 18.76 47.45 19.16
CA LYS A 570 18.18 46.44 18.23
C LYS A 570 18.67 45.00 18.51
N VAL A 571 18.01 44.30 19.43
CA VAL A 571 18.19 42.87 19.63
C VAL A 571 17.29 42.19 18.62
N ASP A 572 17.81 41.15 17.97
CA ASP A 572 17.03 40.34 17.05
C ASP A 572 15.85 39.68 17.77
N VAL A 573 14.65 39.84 17.22
CA VAL A 573 13.37 39.41 17.84
C VAL A 573 13.39 37.90 18.13
N MET A 574 14.03 37.11 17.27
CA MET A 574 14.11 35.66 17.43
C MET A 574 15.10 35.23 18.50
N THR A 575 16.19 35.96 18.67
CA THR A 575 17.13 35.73 19.78
C THR A 575 16.43 35.94 21.13
N VAL A 576 15.56 36.96 21.24
CA VAL A 576 14.76 37.19 22.44
C VAL A 576 13.70 36.10 22.64
N ALA A 577 13.05 35.65 21.57
CA ALA A 577 12.07 34.56 21.64
C ALA A 577 12.69 33.22 22.09
N GLU A 578 13.89 32.91 21.61
CA GLU A 578 14.67 31.74 22.05
C GLU A 578 15.06 31.81 23.53
N GLU A 579 15.51 32.98 24.00
CA GLU A 579 15.85 33.18 25.41
C GLU A 579 14.61 33.04 26.31
N LEU A 580 13.45 33.52 25.87
CA LEU A 580 12.18 33.38 26.58
C LEU A 580 11.69 31.93 26.62
N TYR A 581 11.84 31.19 25.51
CA TYR A 581 11.51 29.78 25.41
C TYR A 581 12.44 28.92 26.27
N ALA A 582 13.76 29.08 26.14
CA ALA A 582 14.77 28.33 26.89
C ALA A 582 14.69 28.57 28.40
N ALA A 583 14.18 29.74 28.82
CA ALA A 583 13.97 30.05 30.23
C ALA A 583 12.62 29.55 30.78
N ASN A 584 11.79 28.86 29.98
CA ASN A 584 10.42 28.45 30.34
C ASN A 584 9.53 29.62 30.83
N ASN A 585 9.82 30.84 30.37
CA ASN A 585 9.25 32.06 30.91
C ASN A 585 8.05 32.59 30.10
N ASN A 586 7.65 31.91 29.03
CA ASN A 586 6.53 32.33 28.20
C ASN A 586 5.77 31.14 27.59
N GLU A 587 4.55 30.92 28.08
CA GLU A 587 3.65 29.84 27.64
C GLU A 587 3.17 30.06 26.19
N ASP A 588 3.02 31.31 25.75
CA ASP A 588 2.55 31.64 24.40
C ASP A 588 3.56 31.26 23.30
N ILE A 589 4.87 31.45 23.56
CA ILE A 589 5.94 31.01 22.65
C ILE A 589 6.01 29.48 22.60
N ALA A 590 5.81 28.81 23.74
CA ALA A 590 5.79 27.35 23.77
C ALA A 590 4.62 26.75 22.99
N LEU A 591 3.43 27.32 23.12
CA LEU A 591 2.25 26.95 22.33
C LEU A 591 2.47 27.16 20.82
N LEU A 592 3.21 28.20 20.44
CA LEU A 592 3.57 28.48 19.04
C LEU A 592 4.57 27.46 18.48
N VAL A 593 5.60 27.10 19.24
CA VAL A 593 6.55 26.04 18.87
C VAL A 593 5.83 24.71 18.71
N GLU A 594 4.95 24.37 19.64
CA GLU A 594 4.17 23.15 19.59
C GLU A 594 3.23 23.11 18.37
N ARG A 595 2.56 24.23 18.06
CA ARG A 595 1.72 24.36 16.87
C ARG A 595 2.51 24.12 15.57
N LEU A 596 3.72 24.65 15.48
CA LEU A 596 4.61 24.44 14.34
C LEU A 596 5.17 23.01 14.26
N LYS A 597 5.54 22.40 15.39
CA LYS A 597 5.93 20.97 15.46
C LYS A 597 4.81 20.10 14.94
N VAL A 598 3.60 20.29 15.46
CA VAL A 598 2.41 19.55 15.02
C VAL A 598 2.21 19.70 13.52
N LEU A 599 2.30 20.91 12.97
CA LEU A 599 2.14 21.13 11.53
C LEU A 599 3.24 20.44 10.70
N LEU A 600 4.50 20.53 11.11
CA LEU A 600 5.61 19.90 10.39
C LEU A 600 5.56 18.38 10.46
N LEU A 601 5.18 17.81 11.61
CA LEU A 601 4.96 16.37 11.76
C LEU A 601 3.88 15.88 10.80
N HIS A 602 2.77 16.62 10.67
CA HIS A 602 1.72 16.27 9.70
C HIS A 602 2.21 16.37 8.23
N VAL A 603 3.07 17.33 7.90
CA VAL A 603 3.62 17.47 6.55
C VAL A 603 4.59 16.33 6.22
N LEU A 604 5.44 15.94 7.19
CA LEU A 604 6.36 14.81 7.02
C LEU A 604 5.62 13.47 6.95
N ASP A 605 4.53 13.31 7.69
CA ASP A 605 3.69 12.10 7.63
C ASP A 605 3.09 11.91 6.25
N GLU A 606 2.55 12.98 5.67
CA GLU A 606 1.98 12.93 4.33
C GLU A 606 3.06 12.65 3.25
N GLU A 607 4.24 13.28 3.34
CA GLU A 607 5.37 12.99 2.45
C GLU A 607 5.82 11.52 2.58
N TYR A 608 5.92 11.01 3.82
CA TYR A 608 6.25 9.62 4.09
C TYR A 608 5.26 8.68 3.42
N ASN A 609 3.95 8.89 3.64
CA ASN A 609 2.89 8.06 3.06
C ASN A 609 2.91 8.09 1.52
N GLN A 610 3.18 9.24 0.91
CA GLN A 610 3.28 9.38 -0.55
C GLN A 610 4.50 8.62 -1.12
N LEU A 611 5.68 8.83 -0.54
CA LEU A 611 6.91 8.16 -0.96
C LEU A 611 6.83 6.65 -0.73
N HIS A 612 6.23 6.23 0.39
CA HIS A 612 6.01 4.83 0.71
C HIS A 612 5.02 4.19 -0.27
N GLY A 613 3.90 4.85 -0.58
CA GLY A 613 2.96 4.39 -1.61
C GLY A 613 3.60 4.28 -3.00
N THR A 614 4.45 5.23 -3.37
CA THR A 614 5.21 5.20 -4.63
C THR A 614 6.22 4.07 -4.64
N LEU A 615 6.97 3.88 -3.54
CA LEU A 615 7.92 2.78 -3.40
C LEU A 615 7.24 1.42 -3.52
N ILE A 616 6.10 1.23 -2.84
CA ILE A 616 5.29 0.01 -2.94
C ILE A 616 4.86 -0.24 -4.39
N LYS A 617 4.34 0.78 -5.08
CA LYS A 617 3.95 0.67 -6.51
C LYS A 617 5.13 0.26 -7.40
N HIS A 618 6.30 0.87 -7.19
CA HIS A 618 7.50 0.58 -7.97
C HIS A 618 8.17 -0.77 -7.63
N GLN A 619 8.08 -1.20 -6.37
CA GLN A 619 8.60 -2.49 -5.91
C GLN A 619 7.73 -3.63 -6.41
N ARG A 620 6.41 -3.44 -6.41
CA ARG A 620 5.45 -4.33 -7.06
C ARG A 620 5.76 -4.39 -8.56
N GLY A 621 5.66 -3.31 -9.33
CA GLY A 621 5.82 -3.35 -10.82
C GLY A 621 7.13 -3.92 -11.43
N GLY A 622 8.09 -4.42 -10.64
CA GLY A 622 9.40 -4.90 -11.07
C GLY A 622 9.53 -6.33 -11.62
N TYR A 623 8.52 -7.21 -11.62
CA TYR A 623 8.75 -8.64 -11.96
C TYR A 623 7.69 -9.31 -12.83
N HIS A 624 7.51 -8.93 -14.11
CA HIS A 624 6.43 -9.46 -14.97
C HIS A 624 5.18 -9.78 -14.18
N GLU A 625 4.84 -8.87 -13.25
CA GLU A 625 3.89 -9.24 -12.23
C GLU A 625 2.55 -9.46 -12.88
N HIS A 626 2.30 -8.93 -14.08
CA HIS A 626 1.11 -9.26 -14.84
C HIS A 626 0.96 -10.77 -15.12
N GLU A 627 2.03 -11.52 -15.43
CA GLU A 627 1.95 -13.00 -15.53
C GLU A 627 1.75 -13.64 -14.15
N ALA A 628 2.46 -13.12 -13.14
CA ALA A 628 2.46 -13.65 -11.79
C ALA A 628 1.14 -13.39 -11.05
N TYR A 629 0.52 -12.24 -11.27
CA TYR A 629 -0.82 -11.86 -10.86
C TYR A 629 -1.86 -12.65 -11.61
N ALA A 630 -1.79 -12.77 -12.94
CA ALA A 630 -2.77 -13.57 -13.67
C ALA A 630 -2.78 -15.04 -13.20
N THR A 631 -1.61 -15.57 -12.84
CA THR A 631 -1.48 -16.92 -12.27
C THR A 631 -1.89 -16.94 -10.80
N GLY A 632 -1.43 -15.99 -9.99
CA GLY A 632 -1.74 -15.87 -8.57
C GLY A 632 -3.24 -15.71 -8.31
N ASP A 633 -3.91 -14.91 -9.13
CA ASP A 633 -5.37 -14.73 -9.13
C ASP A 633 -6.10 -16.04 -9.36
N ARG A 634 -5.63 -16.85 -10.31
CA ARG A 634 -6.19 -18.18 -10.58
C ARG A 634 -5.95 -19.12 -9.41
N VAL A 635 -4.73 -19.13 -8.89
CA VAL A 635 -4.35 -19.99 -7.76
C VAL A 635 -5.18 -19.64 -6.53
N GLU A 636 -5.31 -18.36 -6.17
CA GLU A 636 -6.08 -17.90 -5.03
C GLU A 636 -7.55 -18.36 -5.12
N VAL A 637 -8.20 -18.13 -6.27
CA VAL A 637 -9.59 -18.53 -6.51
C VAL A 637 -9.74 -20.05 -6.45
N ILE A 638 -8.84 -20.82 -7.06
CA ILE A 638 -8.89 -22.28 -7.07
C ILE A 638 -8.66 -22.85 -5.66
N VAL A 639 -7.69 -22.34 -4.93
CA VAL A 639 -7.38 -22.74 -3.55
C VAL A 639 -8.59 -22.51 -2.65
N LYS A 640 -9.19 -21.31 -2.72
CA LYS A 640 -10.42 -20.97 -1.98
C LYS A 640 -11.56 -21.93 -2.35
N ALA A 641 -11.76 -22.20 -3.64
CA ALA A 641 -12.79 -23.11 -4.12
C ALA A 641 -12.62 -24.55 -3.58
N LEU A 642 -11.39 -25.05 -3.53
CA LEU A 642 -11.07 -26.37 -2.97
C LEU A 642 -11.31 -26.42 -1.46
N ARG A 643 -10.86 -25.39 -0.72
CA ARG A 643 -11.02 -25.30 0.75
C ARG A 643 -12.49 -25.22 1.16
N LYS A 644 -13.29 -24.43 0.45
CA LYS A 644 -14.74 -24.31 0.66
C LYS A 644 -15.53 -25.54 0.17
N GLY A 645 -14.87 -26.49 -0.50
CA GLY A 645 -15.51 -27.69 -1.05
C GLY A 645 -16.45 -27.41 -2.22
N TRP A 646 -16.33 -26.23 -2.84
CA TRP A 646 -17.12 -25.80 -3.99
C TRP A 646 -16.78 -26.58 -5.25
N TYR A 647 -15.54 -27.03 -5.36
CA TYR A 647 -15.08 -27.95 -6.39
C TYR A 647 -14.54 -29.22 -5.76
N ARG A 648 -14.99 -30.36 -6.29
CA ARG A 648 -14.39 -31.67 -6.03
C ARG A 648 -13.79 -32.14 -7.34
N VAL A 649 -12.47 -32.29 -7.37
CA VAL A 649 -11.80 -32.95 -8.49
C VAL A 649 -12.25 -34.41 -8.46
N GLN A 650 -12.97 -34.83 -9.51
CA GLN A 650 -13.40 -36.22 -9.69
C GLN A 650 -12.25 -37.11 -10.14
#